data_AF-A0A7D8Z5W2-F1
#
_entry.id   AF-A0A7D8Z5W2-F1
#
_cell.length_a   1.000
_cell.length_b   1.000
_cell.length_c   1.000
_cell.angle_alpha   90.00
_cell.angle_beta   90.00
_cell.angle_gamma   90.00
#
_symmetry.space_group_name_H-M   'P 1'
#
loop_
_entity.id
_entity.type
_entity.pdbx_description
1 polymer ?
#
loop_
_entity_poly.entity_id
_entity_poly.type
_entity_poly.pdbx_seq_one_letter_code
_entity_poly.pdbx_strand_id
1 'polypeptide(L)'
;MLANAITSLPIQYNSDNAPVDLLWVGDAVEGVVRVIRQVDLSARNKETPGLLEYNIVSGGKRWAQDEVVGLVRAETDSFSPVRDLGNHKAPTKVPSYSYKKIEAELGWRPTTPLPLGLAKAAQTLAESAAEHSLDFLEAHCKPTDDVPALMGHDAPAVPEDLRNHDLYKLDGCVVNMGFDNQGWMHHMRCHEEGWCAPNSTKKDSYNWDQSYFYVRVDKDAPKTNDGRTTVRFEEEEHKWGFLGLEKAEVDKGGQVAFHAFHPSAENKDKYVDKFEIEVANDRSHLRVMLPGTSQQIAAGVSKVDNTSIFNIQQIGPSTRPQFDMRMAVICCPSEGDWPLLLDDHESADVTFGSTGDIPFNASRRLHLCGRVHDAYKYYEGQVQKWRKLVDDKGKSEVETKPLPLNRHPNAWAKKDLPPCWNDCSSPTICVQTGNCRCVQADYCPRRRENPLIAIAHGIRTTEKEAAKNPLGKFKAFSSTLVDMVKKVDWHDVLLPEARSYVFTHPEFIKVHVVEGWFNQTMLEAEPCHKLQDKHCFSADSIIYNALRHMTVPAAEADMIMLPVYQQCKNVPFMLHDVWHTAAETVPGFNEGQKMPALVLTHDWGVCLGFRWEIWSARENHALYPDHILDDALVFSVMGDWDSPCYRPPQDVVIPARSCRSNDLMSTFPDVASIRPARDRTYLLAWNGTPWGTGKSQRMRLLCKRGGVADVPLIENGGPQSYFEREGDYMTVLGNSRFCPQPKGIAGWSPRVSDAIFAGCIPVLLEEGSHYAFASMLDWSQFSVRVHPTELDQIEKILSEIPLERVEMLQANLVAVRDAFIYSTDEHPEDELKRQGPLFYALHEAGMRWRTKYPEVKKK
;
A
#
# COMPACT_ATOMS: atom_id res chain seq x y z
N MET A 1 -11.37 2.50 17.65
CA MET A 1 -12.41 3.53 17.35
C MET A 1 -11.87 4.96 17.31
N LEU A 2 -11.24 5.45 18.40
CA LEU A 2 -10.70 6.82 18.48
C LEU A 2 -9.67 7.13 17.37
N ALA A 3 -8.76 6.20 17.09
CA ALA A 3 -7.80 6.37 16.00
C ALA A 3 -8.50 6.64 14.66
N ASN A 4 -9.52 5.86 14.32
CA ASN A 4 -10.30 6.07 13.09
C ASN A 4 -10.98 7.44 13.10
N ALA A 5 -11.55 7.86 14.23
CA ALA A 5 -12.25 9.13 14.37
C ALA A 5 -11.35 10.34 14.09
N ILE A 6 -10.11 10.29 14.56
CA ILE A 6 -9.10 11.35 14.42
C ILE A 6 -8.48 11.35 13.02
N THR A 7 -8.24 10.16 12.45
CA THR A 7 -7.67 10.02 11.10
C THR A 7 -8.70 10.21 9.99
N SER A 8 -10.00 10.20 10.31
CA SER A 8 -11.10 10.19 9.35
C SER A 8 -11.24 8.87 8.58
N LEU A 9 -10.68 7.77 9.09
CA LEU A 9 -10.99 6.42 8.61
C LEU A 9 -12.40 6.00 9.05
N PRO A 10 -13.06 5.05 8.36
CA PRO A 10 -14.39 4.59 8.75
C PRO A 10 -14.47 4.11 10.21
N ILE A 11 -15.41 4.65 10.98
CA ILE A 11 -15.78 4.13 12.29
C ILE A 11 -16.81 3.01 12.08
N GLN A 12 -16.39 1.78 12.37
CA GLN A 12 -17.24 0.60 12.23
C GLN A 12 -17.63 0.10 13.63
N TYR A 13 -18.90 -0.21 13.84
CA TYR A 13 -19.42 -0.71 15.11
C TYR A 13 -20.60 -1.68 14.86
N ASN A 14 -21.00 -2.46 15.86
CA ASN A 14 -22.12 -3.39 15.73
C ASN A 14 -23.20 -3.03 16.76
N SER A 15 -24.34 -2.51 16.27
CA SER A 15 -25.48 -2.13 17.11
C SER A 15 -26.15 -3.28 17.86
N ASP A 16 -25.90 -4.54 17.49
CA ASP A 16 -26.41 -5.71 18.20
C ASP A 16 -25.60 -6.02 19.48
N ASN A 17 -24.42 -5.41 19.63
CA ASN A 17 -23.60 -5.59 20.83
C ASN A 17 -24.30 -4.99 22.06
N ALA A 18 -24.23 -5.72 23.16
CA ALA A 18 -24.83 -5.26 24.41
C ALA A 18 -24.17 -3.97 24.92
N PRO A 19 -24.96 -3.05 25.53
CA PRO A 19 -24.43 -1.82 26.12
C PRO A 19 -23.31 -2.08 27.12
N VAL A 20 -22.26 -1.26 27.04
CA VAL A 20 -21.04 -1.40 27.82
C VAL A 20 -21.01 -0.41 28.99
N ASP A 21 -20.47 -0.83 30.12
CA ASP A 21 -20.16 0.05 31.25
C ASP A 21 -18.72 0.55 31.11
N LEU A 22 -18.56 1.78 30.60
CA LEU A 22 -17.25 2.36 30.32
C LEU A 22 -16.73 3.14 31.53
N LEU A 23 -15.54 2.77 31.99
CA LEU A 23 -14.83 3.41 33.09
C LEU A 23 -13.54 4.04 32.57
N TRP A 24 -13.24 5.27 33.00
CA TRP A 24 -11.98 5.92 32.70
C TRP A 24 -10.81 5.14 33.32
N VAL A 25 -9.74 4.92 32.55
CA VAL A 25 -8.60 4.11 32.99
C VAL A 25 -7.94 4.66 34.26
N GLY A 26 -7.90 5.98 34.44
CA GLY A 26 -7.36 6.60 35.67
C GLY A 26 -8.16 6.23 36.92
N ASP A 27 -9.50 6.24 36.81
CA ASP A 27 -10.39 5.84 37.90
C ASP A 27 -10.22 4.34 38.21
N ALA A 28 -10.09 3.52 37.17
CA ALA A 28 -9.86 2.08 37.31
C ALA A 28 -8.54 1.77 38.04
N VAL A 29 -7.44 2.42 37.63
CA VAL A 29 -6.12 2.26 38.27
C VAL A 29 -6.17 2.69 39.73
N GLU A 30 -6.81 3.81 40.05
CA GLU A 30 -6.99 4.25 41.44
C GLU A 30 -7.72 3.19 42.27
N GLY A 31 -8.77 2.58 41.73
CA GLY A 31 -9.52 1.51 42.38
C GLY A 31 -8.64 0.30 42.68
N VAL A 32 -7.86 -0.15 41.69
CA VAL A 32 -6.93 -1.28 41.83
C VAL A 32 -5.87 -0.98 42.89
N VAL A 33 -5.29 0.22 42.89
CA VAL A 33 -4.27 0.63 43.89
C VAL A 33 -4.85 0.62 45.30
N ARG A 34 -6.10 1.05 45.49
CA ARG A 34 -6.78 1.00 46.80
C ARG A 34 -6.99 -0.45 47.27
N VAL A 35 -7.39 -1.35 46.38
CA VAL A 35 -7.51 -2.78 46.70
C VAL A 35 -6.16 -3.39 47.09
N ILE A 36 -5.10 -3.10 46.33
CA ILE A 36 -3.74 -3.58 46.65
C ILE A 36 -3.29 -3.09 48.04
N ARG A 37 -3.55 -1.82 48.38
CA ARG A 37 -3.24 -1.27 49.70
C ARG A 37 -4.02 -1.97 50.81
N GLN A 38 -5.30 -2.29 50.58
CA GLN A 38 -6.09 -3.04 51.55
C GLN A 38 -5.52 -4.44 51.80
N VAL A 39 -5.10 -5.13 50.74
CA VAL A 39 -4.46 -6.45 50.85
C VAL A 39 -3.14 -6.36 51.64
N ASP A 40 -2.29 -5.35 51.38
CA ASP A 40 -1.05 -5.13 52.13
C ASP A 40 -1.33 -4.83 53.62
N LEU A 41 -2.36 -4.02 53.92
CA LEU A 41 -2.75 -3.71 55.30
C LEU A 41 -3.24 -4.96 56.05
N SER A 42 -4.13 -5.76 55.45
CA SER A 42 -4.60 -7.01 56.05
C SER A 42 -3.45 -8.01 56.27
N ALA A 43 -2.49 -8.09 55.33
CA ALA A 43 -1.29 -8.91 55.49
C ALA A 43 -0.41 -8.44 56.65
N ARG A 44 -0.17 -7.13 56.80
CA ARG A 44 0.59 -6.54 57.92
C ARG A 44 -0.11 -6.76 59.27
N ASN A 45 -1.44 -6.74 59.29
CA ASN A 45 -2.25 -6.96 60.49
C ASN A 45 -2.40 -8.44 60.87
N LYS A 46 -1.77 -9.37 60.13
CA LYS A 46 -1.88 -10.84 60.32
C LYS A 46 -3.33 -11.33 60.30
N GLU A 47 -4.20 -10.67 59.54
CA GLU A 47 -5.56 -11.12 59.32
C GLU A 47 -5.56 -12.40 58.47
N THR A 48 -6.46 -13.33 58.75
CA THR A 48 -6.59 -14.58 57.98
C THR A 48 -6.91 -14.25 56.52
N PRO A 49 -6.16 -14.78 55.51
CA PRO A 49 -6.39 -14.40 54.13
C PRO A 49 -7.72 -14.97 53.62
N GLY A 50 -8.73 -14.10 53.50
CA GLY A 50 -9.98 -14.37 52.81
C GLY A 50 -9.96 -13.84 51.37
N LEU A 51 -10.83 -14.38 50.50
CA LEU A 51 -11.01 -13.83 49.16
C LEU A 51 -11.70 -12.46 49.26
N LEU A 52 -10.99 -11.40 48.86
CA LEU A 52 -11.55 -10.05 48.74
C LEU A 52 -12.01 -9.83 47.30
N GLU A 53 -13.29 -9.51 47.13
CA GLU A 53 -13.89 -9.20 45.83
C GLU A 53 -14.44 -7.77 45.81
N TYR A 54 -14.00 -6.97 44.83
CA TYR A 54 -14.43 -5.59 44.63
C TYR A 54 -14.75 -5.33 43.16
N ASN A 55 -15.89 -4.69 42.89
CA ASN A 55 -16.26 -4.25 41.55
C ASN A 55 -15.69 -2.85 41.29
N ILE A 56 -14.74 -2.74 40.37
CA ILE A 56 -14.19 -1.47 39.89
C ILE A 56 -14.90 -1.13 38.58
N VAL A 57 -16.03 -0.46 38.70
CA VAL A 57 -16.96 -0.16 37.59
C VAL A 57 -17.45 1.28 37.69
N SER A 58 -17.89 1.85 36.56
CA SER A 58 -18.51 3.18 36.58
C SER A 58 -19.90 3.11 37.23
N GLY A 59 -20.63 1.99 37.08
CA GLY A 59 -21.89 1.73 37.80
C GLY A 59 -23.02 2.71 37.48
N GLY A 60 -22.84 3.53 36.42
CA GLY A 60 -23.80 4.51 35.92
C GLY A 60 -24.56 3.99 34.69
N LYS A 61 -24.85 4.90 33.75
CA LYS A 61 -25.46 4.56 32.46
C LYS A 61 -24.54 3.61 31.69
N ARG A 62 -25.09 2.49 31.21
CA ARG A 62 -24.43 1.65 30.19
C ARG A 62 -24.72 2.24 28.81
N TRP A 63 -23.71 2.30 27.97
CA TRP A 63 -23.77 3.00 26.70
C TRP A 63 -23.88 2.01 25.55
N ALA A 64 -24.86 2.22 24.67
CA ALA A 64 -24.93 1.49 23.41
C ALA A 64 -23.80 1.96 22.47
N GLN A 65 -23.35 1.09 21.56
CA GLN A 65 -22.18 1.41 20.73
C GLN A 65 -22.42 2.62 19.81
N ASP A 66 -23.63 2.80 19.30
CA ASP A 66 -24.04 3.96 18.49
C ASP A 66 -23.97 5.27 19.30
N GLU A 67 -24.36 5.26 20.58
CA GLU A 67 -24.21 6.41 21.48
C GLU A 67 -22.73 6.75 21.69
N VAL A 68 -21.89 5.73 21.90
CA VAL A 68 -20.43 5.92 22.06
C VAL A 68 -19.83 6.49 20.77
N VAL A 69 -20.22 5.99 19.60
CA VAL A 69 -19.79 6.51 18.30
C VAL A 69 -20.23 7.97 18.14
N GLY A 70 -21.46 8.31 18.52
CA GLY A 70 -21.98 9.68 18.50
C GLY A 70 -21.12 10.61 19.35
N LEU A 71 -20.79 10.21 20.58
CA LEU A 71 -19.91 10.97 21.48
C LEU A 71 -18.50 11.10 20.92
N VAL A 72 -17.88 9.99 20.49
CA VAL A 72 -16.52 10.02 19.90
C VAL A 72 -16.46 11.01 18.75
N ARG A 73 -17.42 10.97 17.83
CA ARG A 73 -17.48 11.91 16.70
C ARG A 73 -17.64 13.36 17.14
N ALA A 74 -18.43 13.60 18.18
CA ALA A 74 -18.65 14.93 18.73
C ALA A 74 -17.39 15.49 19.40
N GLU A 75 -16.67 14.66 20.17
CA GLU A 75 -15.47 15.11 20.88
C GLU A 75 -14.25 15.25 19.97
N THR A 76 -14.18 14.49 18.87
CA THR A 76 -13.05 14.56 17.95
C THR A 76 -13.30 15.39 16.69
N ASP A 77 -14.49 15.99 16.52
CA ASP A 77 -14.88 16.71 15.29
C ASP A 77 -14.65 15.86 14.03
N SER A 78 -15.10 14.60 14.11
CA SER A 78 -14.69 13.55 13.18
C SER A 78 -15.31 13.69 11.79
N PHE A 79 -14.45 13.59 10.77
CA PHE A 79 -14.82 13.41 9.37
C PHE A 79 -14.87 11.93 8.94
N SER A 80 -14.91 10.99 9.88
CA SER A 80 -15.02 9.57 9.57
C SER A 80 -16.39 9.21 9.02
N PRO A 81 -16.44 8.45 7.91
CA PRO A 81 -17.63 7.66 7.59
C PRO A 81 -18.00 6.73 8.76
N VAL A 82 -19.28 6.44 8.92
CA VAL A 82 -19.81 5.62 10.01
C VAL A 82 -20.55 4.44 9.42
N ARG A 83 -20.21 3.23 9.86
CA ARG A 83 -20.81 1.98 9.39
C ARG A 83 -21.31 1.16 10.57
N ASP A 84 -22.61 0.90 10.60
CA ASP A 84 -23.20 -0.07 11.51
C ASP A 84 -23.19 -1.45 10.86
N LEU A 85 -22.64 -2.44 11.57
CA LEU A 85 -22.52 -3.84 11.17
C LEU A 85 -23.65 -4.71 11.77
N GLY A 86 -24.50 -4.12 12.63
CA GLY A 86 -25.58 -4.78 13.36
C GLY A 86 -26.97 -4.67 12.71
N ASN A 87 -27.98 -5.27 13.34
CA ASN A 87 -29.39 -5.22 12.95
C ASN A 87 -30.27 -4.46 13.95
N HIS A 88 -29.68 -3.74 14.90
CA HIS A 88 -30.38 -3.13 16.04
C HIS A 88 -31.24 -4.14 16.83
N LYS A 89 -30.76 -5.39 16.98
CA LYS A 89 -31.43 -6.40 17.80
C LYS A 89 -31.43 -5.96 19.27
N ALA A 90 -32.45 -6.42 20.01
CA ALA A 90 -32.52 -6.17 21.44
C ALA A 90 -31.26 -6.75 22.12
N PRO A 91 -30.51 -5.93 22.88
CA PRO A 91 -29.23 -6.37 23.43
C PRO A 91 -29.43 -7.50 24.43
N THR A 92 -28.54 -8.49 24.37
CA THR A 92 -28.47 -9.56 25.38
C THR A 92 -28.36 -8.93 26.77
N LYS A 93 -29.15 -9.40 27.74
CA LYS A 93 -29.03 -8.93 29.14
C LYS A 93 -27.65 -9.30 29.68
N VAL A 94 -26.83 -8.28 29.95
CA VAL A 94 -25.52 -8.45 30.60
C VAL A 94 -25.67 -8.14 32.09
N PRO A 95 -25.00 -8.89 33.00
CA PRO A 95 -24.97 -8.55 34.41
C PRO A 95 -24.55 -7.10 34.67
N SER A 96 -25.21 -6.47 35.64
CA SER A 96 -24.86 -5.14 36.15
C SER A 96 -24.12 -5.31 37.46
N TYR A 97 -23.03 -4.56 37.61
CA TYR A 97 -22.20 -4.54 38.81
C TYR A 97 -22.30 -3.17 39.48
N SER A 98 -22.07 -3.14 40.80
CA SER A 98 -22.13 -1.90 41.59
C SER A 98 -20.82 -1.65 42.33
N TYR A 99 -20.36 -0.41 42.30
CA TYR A 99 -19.18 0.05 43.04
C TYR A 99 -19.44 0.34 44.53
N LYS A 100 -20.68 0.21 45.02
CA LYS A 100 -21.06 0.58 46.41
C LYS A 100 -20.21 -0.08 47.49
N LYS A 101 -19.76 -1.33 47.28
CA LYS A 101 -18.92 -2.05 48.24
C LYS A 101 -17.55 -1.39 48.39
N ILE A 102 -16.86 -1.13 47.27
CA ILE A 102 -15.53 -0.51 47.28
C ILE A 102 -15.60 0.96 47.72
N GLU A 103 -16.72 1.63 47.47
CA GLU A 103 -16.99 2.97 48.02
C GLU A 103 -17.10 2.95 49.54
N ALA A 104 -17.91 2.05 50.08
CA ALA A 104 -18.13 1.96 51.52
C ALA A 104 -16.86 1.52 52.29
N GLU A 105 -16.09 0.59 51.74
CA GLU A 105 -14.95 0.00 52.43
C GLU A 105 -13.63 0.75 52.14
N LEU A 106 -13.41 1.19 50.91
CA LEU A 106 -12.14 1.78 50.46
C LEU A 106 -12.25 3.25 50.01
N GLY A 107 -13.44 3.86 50.12
CA GLY A 107 -13.67 5.26 49.76
C GLY A 107 -13.42 5.57 48.29
N TRP A 108 -13.54 4.57 47.40
CA TRP A 108 -13.36 4.74 45.96
C TRP A 108 -14.69 4.98 45.25
N ARG A 109 -14.71 5.93 44.32
CA ARG A 109 -15.83 6.14 43.39
C ARG A 109 -15.30 6.63 42.04
N PRO A 110 -15.98 6.33 40.93
CA PRO A 110 -15.65 6.92 39.64
C PRO A 110 -15.92 8.43 39.67
N THR A 111 -15.03 9.21 39.06
CA THR A 111 -15.11 10.68 39.05
C THR A 111 -15.11 11.26 37.64
N THR A 112 -14.67 10.50 36.64
CA THR A 112 -14.55 10.95 35.26
C THR A 112 -15.75 10.50 34.43
N PRO A 113 -16.64 11.41 33.97
CA PRO A 113 -17.74 11.04 33.09
C PRO A 113 -17.23 10.67 31.68
N LEU A 114 -18.00 9.87 30.94
CA LEU A 114 -17.59 9.33 29.64
C LEU A 114 -17.16 10.41 28.63
N PRO A 115 -17.90 11.52 28.40
CA PRO A 115 -17.48 12.57 27.46
C PRO A 115 -16.11 13.16 27.80
N LEU A 116 -15.84 13.41 29.10
CA LEU A 116 -14.54 13.91 29.55
C LEU A 116 -13.43 12.86 29.36
N GLY A 117 -13.72 11.59 29.66
CA GLY A 117 -12.80 10.48 29.42
C GLY A 117 -12.44 10.31 27.94
N LEU A 118 -13.43 10.43 27.04
CA LEU A 118 -13.22 10.37 25.59
C LEU A 118 -12.40 11.56 25.08
N ALA A 119 -12.69 12.78 25.56
CA ALA A 119 -11.89 13.96 25.20
C ALA A 119 -10.43 13.82 25.66
N LYS A 120 -10.19 13.32 26.88
CA LYS A 120 -8.84 13.01 27.39
C LYS A 120 -8.15 11.94 26.53
N ALA A 121 -8.87 10.86 26.16
CA ALA A 121 -8.31 9.80 25.32
C ALA A 121 -7.94 10.31 23.92
N ALA A 122 -8.77 11.17 23.32
CA ALA A 122 -8.48 11.82 22.04
C ALA A 122 -7.24 12.72 22.16
N GLN A 123 -7.18 13.55 23.22
CA GLN A 123 -6.00 14.37 23.53
C GLN A 123 -4.73 13.52 23.60
N THR A 124 -4.72 12.47 24.42
CA THR A 124 -3.55 11.59 24.58
C THR A 124 -3.15 10.93 23.26
N LEU A 125 -4.10 10.50 22.43
CA LEU A 125 -3.78 9.91 21.13
C LEU A 125 -3.16 10.94 20.16
N ALA A 126 -3.63 12.19 20.13
CA ALA A 126 -2.98 13.23 19.36
C ALA A 126 -1.60 13.62 19.92
N GLU A 127 -1.43 13.65 21.25
CA GLU A 127 -0.13 13.88 21.88
C GLU A 127 0.87 12.80 21.46
N SER A 128 0.49 11.51 21.53
CA SER A 128 1.34 10.41 21.04
C SER A 128 1.60 10.48 19.54
N ALA A 129 0.62 10.89 18.73
CA ALA A 129 0.84 11.03 17.28
C ALA A 129 1.76 12.21 16.96
N ALA A 130 1.68 13.31 17.71
CA ALA A 130 2.60 14.44 17.59
C ALA A 130 4.02 14.05 18.03
N GLU A 131 4.15 13.34 19.16
CA GLU A 131 5.42 12.82 19.68
C GLU A 131 6.07 11.85 18.67
N HIS A 132 5.32 10.87 18.16
CA HIS A 132 5.80 9.99 17.08
C HIS A 132 6.29 10.77 15.86
N SER A 133 5.55 11.80 15.45
CA SER A 133 5.96 12.62 14.30
C SER A 133 7.25 13.38 14.59
N LEU A 134 7.42 13.89 15.81
CA LEU A 134 8.63 14.58 16.24
C LEU A 134 9.82 13.61 16.32
N ASP A 135 9.66 12.46 16.96
CA ASP A 135 10.68 11.42 17.06
C ASP A 135 11.14 10.96 15.67
N PHE A 136 10.19 10.79 14.73
CA PHE A 136 10.52 10.45 13.35
C PHE A 136 11.37 11.55 12.70
N LEU A 137 10.99 12.82 12.86
CA LEU A 137 11.76 13.95 12.33
C LEU A 137 13.17 13.97 12.94
N GLU A 138 13.31 13.84 14.26
CA GLU A 138 14.61 13.85 14.93
C GLU A 138 15.51 12.69 14.49
N ALA A 139 14.94 11.51 14.28
CA ALA A 139 15.68 10.32 13.89
C ALA A 139 16.06 10.30 12.39
N HIS A 140 15.22 10.87 11.51
CA HIS A 140 15.34 10.68 10.06
C HIS A 140 15.48 11.97 9.25
N CYS A 141 15.32 13.14 9.87
CA CYS A 141 15.33 14.45 9.21
C CYS A 141 16.25 15.39 10.02
N LYS A 142 17.48 15.59 9.54
CA LYS A 142 18.51 16.43 10.15
C LYS A 142 17.98 17.86 10.41
N PRO A 143 18.13 18.40 11.63
CA PRO A 143 17.82 19.80 11.91
C PRO A 143 18.71 20.72 11.07
N THR A 144 18.15 21.67 10.31
CA THR A 144 18.92 22.79 9.71
C THR A 144 18.98 23.98 10.66
N ASP A 145 19.83 24.97 10.38
CA ASP A 145 19.82 26.27 11.08
C ASP A 145 18.48 27.03 10.90
N ASP A 146 17.68 26.64 9.89
CA ASP A 146 16.28 27.07 9.65
C ASP A 146 15.22 26.19 10.34
N VAL A 147 15.68 25.14 11.04
CA VAL A 147 14.97 24.43 12.12
C VAL A 147 15.63 24.76 13.47
N PRO A 148 15.72 26.04 13.91
CA PRO A 148 16.09 26.35 15.27
C PRO A 148 14.82 26.21 16.10
N ALA A 149 14.44 24.97 16.45
CA ALA A 149 13.12 24.68 17.00
C ALA A 149 11.98 25.21 16.10
N LEU A 150 11.72 24.50 15.00
CA LEU A 150 10.44 24.50 14.24
C LEU A 150 9.83 25.89 13.94
N MET A 151 10.19 26.55 12.82
CA MET A 151 9.29 27.39 11.96
C MET A 151 10.07 28.29 10.97
N GLY A 152 9.96 28.07 9.64
CA GLY A 152 10.42 29.10 8.69
C GLY A 152 10.65 28.81 7.19
N HIS A 153 10.41 27.59 6.69
CA HIS A 153 10.51 27.17 5.26
C HIS A 153 11.90 27.14 4.59
N ASP A 154 12.48 25.94 4.54
CA ASP A 154 12.85 25.18 3.33
C ASP A 154 12.88 23.69 3.75
N ALA A 155 12.85 22.75 2.80
CA ALA A 155 12.83 21.31 3.08
C ALA A 155 13.74 20.87 4.25
N PRO A 156 13.28 20.02 5.20
CA PRO A 156 14.15 19.53 6.27
C PRO A 156 15.38 18.82 5.67
N ALA A 157 16.57 19.11 6.19
CA ALA A 157 17.76 18.40 5.75
C ALA A 157 17.60 16.91 6.07
N VAL A 158 18.06 16.03 5.19
CA VAL A 158 18.03 14.59 5.43
C VAL A 158 19.42 14.18 5.95
N PRO A 159 19.54 13.28 6.94
CA PRO A 159 20.83 12.74 7.35
C PRO A 159 21.55 12.09 6.16
N GLU A 160 22.86 12.25 6.14
CA GLU A 160 23.74 11.59 5.17
C GLU A 160 23.55 10.08 5.22
N ASP A 161 23.39 9.44 4.07
CA ASP A 161 23.40 7.98 3.98
C ASP A 161 24.84 7.50 3.86
N LEU A 162 25.38 6.95 4.95
CA LEU A 162 26.79 6.53 4.99
C LEU A 162 27.15 5.48 3.93
N ARG A 163 26.17 4.76 3.38
CA ARG A 163 26.39 3.82 2.28
C ARG A 163 26.85 4.52 1.00
N ASN A 164 26.55 5.81 0.86
CA ASN A 164 26.99 6.63 -0.26
C ASN A 164 28.51 6.92 -0.25
N HIS A 165 29.23 6.64 0.84
CA HIS A 165 30.71 6.72 0.85
C HIS A 165 31.37 5.48 0.26
N ASP A 166 30.66 4.35 0.22
CA ASP A 166 31.19 3.07 -0.25
C ASP A 166 30.87 2.84 -1.74
N LEU A 167 31.05 3.85 -2.60
CA LEU A 167 30.73 3.76 -4.03
C LEU A 167 31.50 2.66 -4.77
N TYR A 168 32.62 2.20 -4.21
CA TYR A 168 33.34 1.02 -4.71
C TYR A 168 32.50 -0.26 -4.71
N LYS A 169 31.42 -0.34 -3.90
CA LYS A 169 30.45 -1.44 -3.90
C LYS A 169 29.60 -1.48 -5.16
N LEU A 170 29.62 -0.43 -5.98
CA LEU A 170 28.93 -0.39 -7.27
C LEU A 170 29.64 -1.20 -8.36
N ASP A 171 30.83 -1.80 -8.12
CA ASP A 171 31.53 -2.59 -9.14
C ASP A 171 30.66 -3.74 -9.68
N GLY A 172 30.38 -3.69 -10.98
CA GLY A 172 29.51 -4.64 -11.67
C GLY A 172 28.01 -4.36 -11.54
N CYS A 173 27.60 -3.31 -10.83
CA CYS A 173 26.19 -2.91 -10.76
C CYS A 173 25.73 -2.25 -12.07
N VAL A 174 24.47 -2.48 -12.42
CA VAL A 174 23.74 -1.79 -13.48
C VAL A 174 23.03 -0.60 -12.88
N VAL A 175 23.22 0.55 -13.51
CA VAL A 175 22.63 1.83 -13.10
C VAL A 175 22.04 2.55 -14.30
N ASN A 176 21.04 3.39 -14.06
CA ASN A 176 20.72 4.46 -14.98
C ASN A 176 21.31 5.78 -14.49
N MET A 177 21.37 6.76 -15.38
CA MET A 177 21.89 8.09 -15.10
C MET A 177 20.92 9.14 -15.58
N GLY A 178 20.90 10.28 -14.90
CA GLY A 178 20.30 11.48 -15.45
C GLY A 178 20.84 12.73 -14.78
N PHE A 179 20.51 13.86 -15.38
CA PHE A 179 21.11 15.15 -15.08
C PHE A 179 20.04 16.20 -14.87
N ASP A 180 20.37 17.22 -14.07
CA ASP A 180 19.50 18.36 -13.85
C ASP A 180 19.40 19.21 -15.12
N ASN A 181 18.18 19.49 -15.54
CA ASN A 181 17.87 20.54 -16.51
C ASN A 181 16.67 21.33 -15.98
N GLN A 182 16.93 22.57 -15.54
CA GLN A 182 15.91 23.48 -15.00
C GLN A 182 15.09 22.89 -13.82
N GLY A 183 15.72 22.09 -12.96
CA GLY A 183 15.09 21.47 -11.80
C GLY A 183 14.39 20.13 -12.08
N TRP A 184 14.50 19.62 -13.31
CA TRP A 184 13.87 18.38 -13.76
C TRP A 184 14.92 17.34 -14.14
N MET A 185 14.61 16.07 -13.89
CA MET A 185 15.50 14.96 -14.21
C MET A 185 15.44 14.63 -15.70
N HIS A 186 16.57 14.69 -16.38
CA HIS A 186 16.72 14.28 -17.78
C HIS A 186 17.62 13.04 -17.86
N HIS A 187 17.04 11.90 -18.24
CA HIS A 187 17.76 10.63 -18.34
C HIS A 187 18.79 10.64 -19.47
N MET A 188 19.95 10.03 -19.21
CA MET A 188 21.01 9.83 -20.21
C MET A 188 20.56 8.79 -21.24
N ARG A 189 20.76 9.11 -22.52
CA ARG A 189 20.48 8.23 -23.64
C ARG A 189 21.65 8.22 -24.62
N CYS A 190 22.04 7.03 -25.06
CA CYS A 190 23.00 6.83 -26.14
C CYS A 190 22.29 6.46 -27.44
N HIS A 191 22.88 6.81 -28.58
CA HIS A 191 22.35 6.60 -29.93
C HIS A 191 23.29 5.76 -30.80
N GLU A 192 22.81 5.28 -31.97
CA GLU A 192 23.51 4.33 -32.84
C GLU A 192 24.93 4.74 -33.28
N GLU A 193 25.25 6.04 -33.26
CA GLU A 193 26.59 6.57 -33.57
C GLU A 193 27.50 6.68 -32.33
N GLY A 194 27.10 6.11 -31.20
CA GLY A 194 27.77 6.19 -29.91
C GLY A 194 27.60 7.53 -29.20
N TRP A 195 26.97 8.55 -29.80
CA TRP A 195 26.69 9.81 -29.12
C TRP A 195 25.71 9.61 -27.96
N CYS A 196 26.03 10.17 -26.79
CA CYS A 196 25.23 10.09 -25.58
C CYS A 196 24.90 11.48 -25.05
N ALA A 197 23.62 11.75 -24.79
CA ALA A 197 23.16 12.99 -24.17
C ALA A 197 21.91 12.77 -23.34
N PRO A 198 21.63 13.64 -22.35
CA PRO A 198 20.34 13.67 -21.69
C PRO A 198 19.25 13.98 -22.70
N ASN A 199 18.10 13.33 -22.53
CA ASN A 199 16.93 13.59 -23.38
C ASN A 199 16.60 15.09 -23.44
N SER A 200 16.22 15.61 -24.61
CA SER A 200 15.96 17.04 -24.84
C SER A 200 14.59 17.51 -24.34
N THR A 201 13.72 16.59 -23.96
CA THR A 201 12.36 16.85 -23.48
C THR A 201 12.20 16.24 -22.11
N LYS A 202 11.39 16.87 -21.26
CA LYS A 202 10.93 16.25 -20.03
C LYS A 202 10.25 14.92 -20.40
N LYS A 203 10.68 13.84 -19.75
CA LYS A 203 10.20 12.49 -20.02
C LYS A 203 9.72 11.89 -18.73
N ASP A 204 8.60 11.18 -18.83
CA ASP A 204 7.98 10.53 -17.69
C ASP A 204 8.90 9.46 -17.08
N SER A 205 8.71 9.13 -15.80
CA SER A 205 9.46 8.06 -15.09
C SER A 205 9.38 6.66 -15.72
N TYR A 206 8.53 6.51 -16.75
CA TYR A 206 8.45 5.33 -17.60
C TYR A 206 9.50 5.29 -18.72
N ASN A 207 10.42 6.27 -18.79
CA ASN A 207 11.32 6.47 -19.93
C ASN A 207 11.96 5.18 -20.47
N TRP A 208 11.38 4.64 -21.54
CA TRP A 208 11.73 3.34 -22.10
C TRP A 208 13.01 3.40 -22.95
N ASP A 209 13.44 4.60 -23.32
CA ASP A 209 14.56 4.85 -24.23
C ASP A 209 15.86 5.24 -23.50
N GLN A 210 15.87 5.23 -22.17
CA GLN A 210 17.08 5.54 -21.39
C GLN A 210 18.12 4.42 -21.49
N SER A 211 19.40 4.80 -21.48
CA SER A 211 20.51 3.85 -21.48
C SER A 211 20.88 3.41 -20.06
N TYR A 212 21.29 2.15 -19.94
CA TYR A 212 21.80 1.57 -18.71
C TYR A 212 23.29 1.30 -18.83
N PHE A 213 23.99 1.38 -17.69
CA PHE A 213 25.44 1.29 -17.64
C PHE A 213 25.88 0.31 -16.55
N TYR A 214 26.83 -0.56 -16.87
CA TYR A 214 27.64 -1.24 -15.87
C TYR A 214 28.64 -0.25 -15.28
N VAL A 215 28.65 -0.13 -13.97
CA VAL A 215 29.70 0.58 -13.25
C VAL A 215 30.91 -0.35 -13.11
N ARG A 216 32.07 0.06 -13.63
CA ARG A 216 33.34 -0.65 -13.48
C ARG A 216 34.26 0.18 -12.59
N VAL A 217 34.49 -0.28 -11.36
CA VAL A 217 35.35 0.44 -10.43
C VAL A 217 36.81 0.20 -10.80
N ASP A 218 37.59 1.27 -10.90
CA ASP A 218 39.03 1.19 -11.15
C ASP A 218 39.76 0.77 -9.87
N LYS A 219 40.17 -0.50 -9.81
CA LYS A 219 40.84 -1.09 -8.64
C LYS A 219 42.27 -0.59 -8.45
N ASP A 220 42.87 -0.05 -9.51
CA ASP A 220 44.23 0.47 -9.51
C ASP A 220 44.27 1.97 -9.16
N ALA A 221 43.11 2.63 -9.12
CA ALA A 221 43.02 4.02 -8.71
C ALA A 221 43.35 4.19 -7.21
N PRO A 222 44.04 5.27 -6.81
CA PRO A 222 44.29 5.55 -5.41
C PRO A 222 42.98 5.65 -4.63
N LYS A 223 42.84 4.86 -3.56
CA LYS A 223 41.72 5.02 -2.64
C LYS A 223 41.88 6.33 -1.88
N THR A 224 41.06 7.30 -2.21
CA THR A 224 40.95 8.55 -1.48
C THR A 224 39.96 8.31 -0.33
N ASN A 225 40.36 8.55 0.92
CA ASN A 225 39.46 8.39 2.09
C ASN A 225 38.44 9.54 2.20
N ASP A 226 38.09 10.17 1.08
CA ASP A 226 37.19 11.31 0.96
C ASP A 226 35.84 10.92 0.34
N GLY A 227 35.55 9.61 0.21
CA GLY A 227 34.29 9.08 -0.32
C GLY A 227 34.21 9.07 -1.84
N ARG A 228 35.29 9.41 -2.54
CA ARG A 228 35.34 9.38 -4.01
C ARG A 228 35.72 8.00 -4.53
N THR A 229 35.24 7.69 -5.72
CA THR A 229 35.60 6.43 -6.40
C THR A 229 35.80 6.68 -7.88
N THR A 230 36.91 6.18 -8.43
CA THR A 230 37.16 6.21 -9.87
C THR A 230 36.42 5.05 -10.54
N VAL A 231 35.63 5.37 -11.56
CA VAL A 231 34.77 4.45 -12.29
C VAL A 231 34.91 4.64 -13.80
N ARG A 232 34.56 3.59 -14.54
CA ARG A 232 34.23 3.64 -15.97
C ARG A 232 32.79 3.16 -16.12
N PHE A 233 32.06 3.74 -17.06
CA PHE A 233 30.67 3.34 -17.34
C PHE A 233 30.63 2.60 -18.66
N GLU A 234 30.21 1.34 -18.64
CA GLU A 234 30.09 0.49 -19.83
C GLU A 234 28.61 0.37 -20.21
N GLU A 235 28.25 0.76 -21.42
CA GLU A 235 26.86 0.71 -21.91
C GLU A 235 26.39 -0.75 -22.03
N GLU A 236 25.24 -1.06 -21.43
CA GLU A 236 24.75 -2.43 -21.26
C GLU A 236 24.00 -2.97 -22.49
N GLU A 237 23.10 -2.18 -23.07
CA GLU A 237 22.02 -2.67 -23.93
C GLU A 237 22.52 -3.00 -25.34
N HIS A 238 23.22 -2.05 -25.94
CA HIS A 238 23.76 -2.17 -27.30
C HIS A 238 25.22 -2.60 -27.30
N LYS A 239 25.83 -2.67 -26.10
CA LYS A 239 27.24 -2.96 -25.87
C LYS A 239 28.12 -1.99 -26.62
N TRP A 240 27.79 -0.70 -26.67
CA TRP A 240 28.58 0.31 -27.40
C TRP A 240 29.94 0.63 -26.76
N GLY A 241 30.28 -0.03 -25.66
CA GLY A 241 31.56 0.10 -24.97
C GLY A 241 31.48 1.09 -23.81
N PHE A 242 32.56 1.84 -23.58
CA PHE A 242 32.67 2.74 -22.44
C PHE A 242 32.24 4.15 -22.80
N LEU A 243 31.54 4.81 -21.89
CA LEU A 243 31.24 6.23 -21.95
C LEU A 243 32.54 7.03 -21.79
N GLY A 244 32.80 7.99 -22.67
CA GLY A 244 33.97 8.85 -22.62
C GLY A 244 33.74 10.22 -23.24
N LEU A 245 34.67 11.13 -22.96
CA LEU A 245 34.74 12.47 -23.55
C LEU A 245 35.92 12.55 -24.53
N GLU A 246 35.79 13.27 -25.65
CA GLU A 246 36.94 13.47 -26.53
C GLU A 246 38.02 14.31 -25.84
N LYS A 247 39.25 13.79 -25.80
CA LYS A 247 40.38 14.44 -25.13
C LYS A 247 40.68 15.83 -25.69
N ALA A 248 40.51 16.01 -27.01
CA ALA A 248 40.70 17.30 -27.66
C ALA A 248 39.70 18.37 -27.16
N GLU A 249 38.46 17.97 -26.83
CA GLU A 249 37.45 18.87 -26.26
C GLU A 249 37.77 19.19 -24.80
N VAL A 250 38.17 18.16 -24.04
CA VAL A 250 38.60 18.32 -22.64
C VAL A 250 39.79 19.28 -22.54
N ASP A 251 40.82 19.11 -23.37
CA ASP A 251 42.03 19.93 -23.38
C ASP A 251 41.75 21.39 -23.78
N LYS A 252 40.76 21.62 -24.67
CA LYS A 252 40.32 22.96 -25.08
C LYS A 252 39.63 23.72 -23.94
N GLY A 253 38.95 22.99 -23.05
CA GLY A 253 38.07 23.55 -22.03
C GLY A 253 36.78 24.12 -22.61
N GLY A 254 35.69 24.06 -21.84
CA GLY A 254 34.36 24.49 -22.28
C GLY A 254 33.43 23.31 -22.54
N GLN A 255 32.62 23.40 -23.60
CA GLN A 255 31.59 22.40 -23.91
C GLN A 255 32.21 21.07 -24.37
N VAL A 256 31.67 19.97 -23.85
CA VAL A 256 32.07 18.58 -24.16
C VAL A 256 30.85 17.72 -24.47
N ALA A 257 31.05 16.64 -25.24
CA ALA A 257 30.02 15.64 -25.51
C ALA A 257 30.44 14.25 -25.02
N PHE A 258 29.47 13.49 -24.49
CA PHE A 258 29.69 12.10 -24.15
C PHE A 258 29.52 11.20 -25.37
N HIS A 259 30.41 10.22 -25.50
CA HIS A 259 30.37 9.19 -26.53
C HIS A 259 30.64 7.82 -25.90
N ALA A 260 29.80 6.84 -26.18
CA ALA A 260 30.10 5.42 -25.97
C ALA A 260 31.03 4.92 -27.08
N PHE A 261 32.13 4.27 -26.70
CA PHE A 261 33.10 3.73 -27.65
C PHE A 261 33.76 2.44 -27.13
N HIS A 262 34.16 1.57 -28.04
CA HIS A 262 35.04 0.44 -27.71
C HIS A 262 36.51 0.87 -27.70
N PRO A 263 37.24 0.69 -26.58
CA PRO A 263 38.67 0.94 -26.54
C PRO A 263 39.42 -0.01 -27.46
N SER A 264 40.20 0.54 -28.37
CA SER A 264 41.08 -0.14 -29.31
C SER A 264 42.48 0.47 -29.25
N ALA A 265 43.46 -0.19 -29.87
CA ALA A 265 44.82 0.37 -29.95
C ALA A 265 44.86 1.75 -30.65
N GLU A 266 43.88 2.06 -31.49
CA GLU A 266 43.83 3.27 -32.32
C GLU A 266 43.09 4.43 -31.64
N ASN A 267 42.12 4.16 -30.76
CA ASN A 267 41.25 5.19 -30.18
C ASN A 267 41.32 5.30 -28.64
N LYS A 268 42.01 4.39 -27.93
CA LYS A 268 42.08 4.39 -26.46
C LYS A 268 42.60 5.70 -25.87
N ASP A 269 43.48 6.41 -26.58
CA ASP A 269 44.09 7.67 -26.13
C ASP A 269 43.32 8.90 -26.65
N LYS A 270 42.29 8.68 -27.49
CA LYS A 270 41.42 9.73 -28.05
C LYS A 270 40.36 10.18 -27.03
N TYR A 271 39.94 9.29 -26.13
CA TYR A 271 38.86 9.54 -25.18
C TYR A 271 39.35 9.50 -23.73
N VAL A 272 38.73 10.30 -22.86
CA VAL A 272 38.80 10.17 -21.41
C VAL A 272 37.57 9.41 -20.93
N ASP A 273 37.76 8.21 -20.41
CA ASP A 273 36.69 7.26 -20.07
C ASP A 273 36.71 6.82 -18.60
N LYS A 274 37.65 7.34 -17.82
CA LYS A 274 37.71 7.21 -16.37
C LYS A 274 37.20 8.50 -15.75
N PHE A 275 36.33 8.36 -14.77
CA PHE A 275 35.72 9.47 -14.05
C PHE A 275 35.79 9.23 -12.55
N GLU A 276 36.01 10.28 -11.79
CA GLU A 276 35.90 10.26 -10.33
C GLU A 276 34.51 10.74 -9.94
N ILE A 277 33.74 9.91 -9.24
CA ILE A 277 32.40 10.24 -8.76
C ILE A 277 32.41 10.54 -7.27
N GLU A 278 31.58 11.50 -6.87
CA GLU A 278 31.38 11.90 -5.48
C GLU A 278 29.90 12.20 -5.24
N VAL A 279 29.40 11.79 -4.08
CA VAL A 279 28.04 12.05 -3.62
C VAL A 279 28.04 13.24 -2.67
N ALA A 280 27.04 14.11 -2.76
CA ALA A 280 26.86 15.19 -1.81
C ALA A 280 26.52 14.65 -0.41
N ASN A 281 27.00 15.33 0.64
CA ASN A 281 26.77 14.85 2.02
C ASN A 281 25.29 14.92 2.45
N ASP A 282 24.50 15.83 1.87
CA ASP A 282 23.11 16.04 2.25
C ASP A 282 22.12 15.21 1.42
N ARG A 283 22.51 14.76 0.23
CA ARG A 283 21.62 14.10 -0.75
C ARG A 283 22.40 13.13 -1.61
N SER A 284 21.73 12.13 -2.18
CA SER A 284 22.34 11.26 -3.20
C SER A 284 22.52 11.95 -4.58
N HIS A 285 22.78 13.26 -4.60
CA HIS A 285 23.20 13.97 -5.82
C HIS A 285 24.68 13.68 -6.05
N LEU A 286 25.05 13.50 -7.31
CA LEU A 286 26.42 13.18 -7.70
C LEU A 286 27.03 14.29 -8.53
N ARG A 287 28.35 14.38 -8.45
CA ARG A 287 29.17 15.11 -9.42
C ARG A 287 30.17 14.17 -10.07
N VAL A 288 30.57 14.49 -11.29
CA VAL A 288 31.53 13.73 -12.07
C VAL A 288 32.77 14.58 -12.33
N MET A 289 33.95 14.04 -12.04
CA MET A 289 35.23 14.75 -12.13
C MET A 289 36.22 14.01 -13.03
N LEU A 290 37.14 14.77 -13.62
CA LEU A 290 38.28 14.22 -14.33
C LEU A 290 39.33 13.73 -13.30
N PRO A 291 39.71 12.44 -13.31
CA PRO A 291 40.56 11.86 -12.28
C PRO A 291 41.87 12.62 -12.07
N GLY A 292 42.24 12.88 -10.82
CA GLY A 292 43.49 13.56 -10.46
C GLY A 292 43.54 15.04 -10.81
N THR A 293 42.41 15.66 -11.16
CA THR A 293 42.30 17.10 -11.45
C THR A 293 41.29 17.79 -10.51
N SER A 294 41.22 19.12 -10.58
CA SER A 294 40.13 19.89 -9.97
C SER A 294 39.06 20.29 -11.00
N GLN A 295 38.90 19.52 -12.07
CA GLN A 295 37.91 19.77 -13.11
C GLN A 295 36.71 18.84 -12.95
N GLN A 296 35.51 19.42 -12.98
CA GLN A 296 34.25 18.67 -13.03
C GLN A 296 33.52 18.84 -14.36
N ILE A 297 32.69 17.86 -14.69
CA ILE A 297 31.74 17.92 -15.78
C ILE A 297 30.46 18.48 -15.18
N ALA A 298 30.06 19.68 -15.62
CA ALA A 298 28.85 20.35 -15.16
C ALA A 298 27.80 20.34 -16.28
N ALA A 299 26.60 19.88 -15.95
CA ALA A 299 25.41 20.03 -16.77
C ALA A 299 24.95 21.49 -16.78
N GLY A 300 24.53 21.95 -17.95
CA GLY A 300 23.96 23.26 -18.17
C GLY A 300 22.86 23.20 -19.22
N VAL A 301 22.25 24.35 -19.48
CA VAL A 301 21.12 24.46 -20.40
C VAL A 301 21.51 25.33 -21.59
N SER A 302 21.34 24.79 -22.79
CA SER A 302 21.51 25.53 -24.03
C SER A 302 20.48 26.67 -24.10
N LYS A 303 20.96 27.90 -24.35
CA LYS A 303 20.09 29.08 -24.50
C LYS A 303 19.31 29.10 -25.81
N VAL A 304 19.63 28.21 -26.75
CA VAL A 304 19.04 28.19 -28.08
C VAL A 304 17.78 27.33 -28.10
N ASP A 305 17.84 26.16 -27.46
CA ASP A 305 16.84 25.10 -27.58
C ASP A 305 16.50 24.40 -26.25
N ASN A 306 17.02 24.91 -25.12
CA ASN A 306 16.84 24.35 -23.77
C ASN A 306 17.33 22.90 -23.59
N THR A 307 18.16 22.41 -24.50
CA THR A 307 18.77 21.08 -24.38
C THR A 307 19.85 21.05 -23.30
N SER A 308 20.06 19.87 -22.70
CA SER A 308 21.15 19.68 -21.74
C SER A 308 22.49 19.67 -22.45
N ILE A 309 23.44 20.47 -21.96
CA ILE A 309 24.81 20.55 -22.45
C ILE A 309 25.79 20.28 -21.30
N PHE A 310 26.99 19.77 -21.60
CA PHE A 310 28.02 19.53 -20.60
C PHE A 310 29.20 20.46 -20.81
N ASN A 311 29.76 20.97 -19.72
CA ASN A 311 30.93 21.83 -19.75
C ASN A 311 31.98 21.37 -18.73
N ILE A 312 33.26 21.49 -19.10
CA ILE A 312 34.37 21.36 -18.16
C ILE A 312 34.43 22.61 -17.30
N GLN A 313 34.26 22.45 -15.99
CA GLN A 313 34.30 23.51 -14.99
C GLN A 313 35.49 23.30 -14.04
N GLN A 314 36.33 24.33 -13.89
CA GLN A 314 37.42 24.33 -12.92
C GLN A 314 36.88 24.66 -11.51
N ILE A 315 37.02 23.72 -10.59
CA ILE A 315 36.72 23.93 -9.16
C ILE A 315 37.90 24.64 -8.50
N GLY A 316 37.60 25.64 -7.70
CA GLY A 316 38.58 26.41 -6.96
C GLY A 316 37.92 27.16 -5.80
N PRO A 317 38.68 27.97 -5.05
CA PRO A 317 38.17 28.64 -3.84
C PRO A 317 36.91 29.52 -4.07
N SER A 318 36.74 30.04 -5.28
CA SER A 318 35.63 30.91 -5.67
C SER A 318 34.51 30.19 -6.44
N THR A 319 34.69 28.93 -6.82
CA THR A 319 33.75 28.16 -7.65
C THR A 319 33.21 26.99 -6.83
N ARG A 320 31.90 27.03 -6.51
CA ARG A 320 31.28 25.95 -5.75
C ARG A 320 31.11 24.70 -6.63
N PRO A 321 31.34 23.49 -6.08
CA PRO A 321 30.94 22.24 -6.71
C PRO A 321 29.48 22.24 -7.13
N GLN A 322 29.19 21.64 -8.29
CA GLN A 322 27.82 21.36 -8.73
C GLN A 322 27.57 19.86 -8.68
N PHE A 323 26.47 19.45 -8.05
CA PHE A 323 26.00 18.07 -7.94
C PHE A 323 24.69 17.93 -8.72
N ASP A 324 24.84 17.81 -10.04
CA ASP A 324 23.83 17.91 -11.08
C ASP A 324 23.58 16.56 -11.79
N MET A 325 24.15 15.47 -11.26
CA MET A 325 23.89 14.10 -11.71
C MET A 325 23.14 13.30 -10.66
N ARG A 326 22.32 12.35 -11.10
CA ARG A 326 21.67 11.32 -10.27
C ARG A 326 21.89 9.95 -10.90
N MET A 327 21.91 8.93 -10.06
CA MET A 327 22.10 7.55 -10.47
C MET A 327 21.15 6.66 -9.65
N ALA A 328 20.32 5.85 -10.31
CA ALA A 328 19.52 4.84 -9.63
C ALA A 328 20.10 3.44 -9.88
N VAL A 329 20.27 2.69 -8.78
CA VAL A 329 20.78 1.33 -8.85
C VAL A 329 19.65 0.40 -9.26
N ILE A 330 19.86 -0.29 -10.39
CA ILE A 330 18.90 -1.24 -10.96
C ILE A 330 19.26 -2.66 -10.56
N CYS A 331 20.55 -2.99 -10.57
CA CYS A 331 21.02 -4.33 -10.30
C CYS A 331 22.43 -4.33 -9.72
N CYS A 332 22.75 -5.21 -8.78
CA CYS A 332 24.13 -5.44 -8.35
C CYS A 332 24.44 -6.94 -8.23
N PRO A 333 25.71 -7.33 -8.45
CA PRO A 333 26.13 -8.74 -8.37
C PRO A 333 26.16 -9.28 -6.92
N SER A 334 26.29 -8.42 -5.92
CA SER A 334 26.26 -8.77 -4.50
C SER A 334 25.04 -8.18 -3.79
N GLU A 335 24.42 -8.96 -2.90
CA GLU A 335 23.38 -8.49 -1.98
C GLU A 335 23.96 -7.55 -0.89
N GLY A 336 23.11 -6.71 -0.31
CA GLY A 336 23.45 -5.86 0.84
C GLY A 336 23.24 -4.37 0.60
N ASP A 337 23.85 -3.54 1.44
CA ASP A 337 23.72 -2.08 1.51
C ASP A 337 24.11 -1.34 0.21
N TRP A 338 23.28 -1.43 -0.83
CA TRP A 338 23.47 -0.79 -2.13
C TRP A 338 23.47 0.74 -1.94
N PRO A 339 24.55 1.44 -2.34
CA PRO A 339 24.58 2.90 -2.33
C PRO A 339 23.40 3.49 -3.12
N LEU A 340 22.96 4.70 -2.75
CA LEU A 340 21.93 5.49 -3.44
C LEU A 340 20.48 4.96 -3.38
N LEU A 341 20.24 3.76 -2.83
CA LEU A 341 18.93 3.10 -2.89
C LEU A 341 17.79 3.87 -2.17
N LEU A 342 18.05 4.52 -1.01
CA LEU A 342 17.02 5.27 -0.27
C LEU A 342 16.57 6.56 -0.95
N ASP A 343 17.39 7.10 -1.85
CA ASP A 343 17.12 8.32 -2.61
C ASP A 343 16.81 8.02 -4.08
N ASP A 344 16.37 6.80 -4.37
CA ASP A 344 15.88 6.42 -5.69
C ASP A 344 14.74 7.36 -6.13
N HIS A 345 15.05 8.21 -7.10
CA HIS A 345 14.16 9.23 -7.64
C HIS A 345 13.01 8.63 -8.45
N GLU A 346 13.23 7.51 -9.16
CA GLU A 346 12.17 6.84 -9.92
C GLU A 346 11.16 6.21 -8.96
N SER A 347 11.63 5.52 -7.91
CA SER A 347 10.72 4.96 -6.90
C SER A 347 10.02 6.07 -6.09
N ALA A 348 10.68 7.20 -5.83
CA ALA A 348 10.07 8.35 -5.17
C ALA A 348 8.93 8.91 -6.00
N ASP A 349 9.20 9.14 -7.29
CA ASP A 349 8.19 9.61 -8.24
C ASP A 349 7.02 8.62 -8.27
N VAL A 350 7.24 7.31 -8.52
CA VAL A 350 6.23 6.20 -8.48
C VAL A 350 5.30 6.22 -7.28
N THR A 351 5.77 6.72 -6.15
CA THR A 351 5.00 6.76 -4.92
C THR A 351 4.31 8.10 -4.70
N PHE A 352 4.97 9.21 -5.00
CA PHE A 352 4.55 10.54 -4.54
C PHE A 352 4.29 11.56 -5.65
N GLY A 353 4.74 11.28 -6.87
CA GLY A 353 4.53 12.09 -8.05
C GLY A 353 3.10 12.00 -8.57
N SER A 354 2.78 12.85 -9.54
CA SER A 354 1.47 12.88 -10.19
C SER A 354 1.52 13.20 -11.68
N THR A 355 2.64 13.71 -12.19
CA THR A 355 2.75 14.24 -13.56
C THR A 355 3.62 13.42 -14.49
N GLY A 356 4.28 12.36 -14.00
CA GLY A 356 5.29 11.63 -14.78
C GLY A 356 6.64 12.36 -14.83
N ASP A 357 6.64 13.70 -14.93
CA ASP A 357 7.83 14.54 -14.79
C ASP A 357 8.50 14.35 -13.42
N ILE A 358 9.73 13.86 -13.38
CA ILE A 358 10.47 13.65 -12.12
C ILE A 358 11.25 14.92 -11.76
N PRO A 359 10.92 15.61 -10.64
CA PRO A 359 11.76 16.69 -10.13
C PRO A 359 13.17 16.16 -9.83
N PHE A 360 14.21 16.92 -10.16
CA PHE A 360 15.59 16.48 -9.93
C PHE A 360 15.88 16.23 -8.44
N ASN A 361 15.21 16.99 -7.56
CA ASN A 361 15.25 16.82 -6.10
C ASN A 361 14.31 15.73 -5.55
N ALA A 362 13.67 14.92 -6.40
CA ALA A 362 12.80 13.84 -5.97
C ALA A 362 13.57 12.83 -5.12
N SER A 363 13.10 12.64 -3.88
CA SER A 363 13.62 11.68 -2.92
C SER A 363 12.48 11.17 -2.05
N ARG A 364 12.44 9.86 -1.77
CA ARG A 364 11.45 9.28 -0.84
C ARG A 364 11.62 9.90 0.55
N ARG A 365 12.87 10.03 1.02
CA ARG A 365 13.20 10.61 2.33
C ARG A 365 12.69 12.04 2.43
N LEU A 366 12.91 12.85 1.40
CA LEU A 366 12.47 14.24 1.38
C LEU A 366 10.93 14.36 1.43
N HIS A 367 10.22 13.58 0.60
CA HIS A 367 8.75 13.57 0.59
C HIS A 367 8.18 13.13 1.94
N LEU A 368 8.77 12.09 2.55
CA LEU A 368 8.35 11.60 3.87
C LEU A 368 8.60 12.64 4.97
N CYS A 369 9.79 13.24 5.04
CA CYS A 369 10.09 14.28 6.02
C CYS A 369 9.13 15.49 5.89
N GLY A 370 8.79 15.90 4.66
CA GLY A 370 7.78 16.95 4.43
C GLY A 370 6.40 16.58 4.96
N ARG A 371 5.93 15.35 4.68
CA ARG A 371 4.63 14.86 5.18
C ARG A 371 4.61 14.73 6.70
N VAL A 372 5.68 14.24 7.31
CA VAL A 372 5.76 14.10 8.78
C VAL A 372 5.76 15.47 9.46
N HIS A 373 6.42 16.46 8.87
CA HIS A 373 6.38 17.84 9.36
C HIS A 373 4.97 18.43 9.35
N ASP A 374 4.23 18.25 8.25
CA ASP A 374 2.83 18.69 8.17
C ASP A 374 1.93 17.90 9.15
N ALA A 375 2.20 16.62 9.37
CA ALA A 375 1.51 15.81 10.36
C ALA A 375 1.75 16.29 11.79
N TYR A 376 3.00 16.61 12.14
CA TYR A 376 3.34 17.19 13.44
C TYR A 376 2.54 18.47 13.70
N LYS A 377 2.53 19.41 12.74
CA LYS A 377 1.73 20.65 12.83
C LYS A 377 0.24 20.37 13.00
N TYR A 378 -0.29 19.41 12.24
CA TYR A 378 -1.69 19.02 12.32
C TYR A 378 -2.04 18.51 13.72
N TYR A 379 -1.27 17.54 14.25
CA TYR A 379 -1.53 16.96 15.56
C TYR A 379 -1.29 17.96 16.70
N GLU A 380 -0.26 18.81 16.61
CA GLU A 380 -0.02 19.87 17.61
C GLU A 380 -1.23 20.82 17.70
N GLY A 381 -1.79 21.20 16.54
CA GLY A 381 -3.06 21.94 16.48
C GLY A 381 -4.23 21.19 17.13
N GLN A 382 -4.36 19.87 16.93
CA GLN A 382 -5.39 19.05 17.60
C GLN A 382 -5.18 18.98 19.12
N VAL A 383 -3.92 18.86 19.57
CA VAL A 383 -3.58 18.84 21.00
C VAL A 383 -4.03 20.13 21.68
N GLN A 384 -3.74 21.30 21.10
CA GLN A 384 -4.18 22.57 21.66
C GLN A 384 -5.71 22.68 21.72
N LYS A 385 -6.39 22.24 20.65
CA LYS A 385 -7.86 22.21 20.59
C LYS A 385 -8.45 21.33 21.69
N TRP A 386 -7.92 20.12 21.88
CA TRP A 386 -8.46 19.19 22.87
C TRP A 386 -8.07 19.49 24.30
N ARG A 387 -6.89 20.08 24.56
CA ARG A 387 -6.55 20.61 25.89
C ARG A 387 -7.60 21.62 26.36
N LYS A 388 -7.96 22.57 25.49
CA LYS A 388 -9.03 23.52 25.77
C LYS A 388 -10.37 22.83 26.02
N LEU A 389 -10.74 21.84 25.19
CA LEU A 389 -11.99 21.10 25.37
C LEU A 389 -12.04 20.33 26.70
N VAL A 390 -10.93 19.72 27.10
CA VAL A 390 -10.79 19.00 28.38
C VAL A 390 -10.91 19.97 29.56
N ASP A 391 -10.28 21.14 29.49
CA ASP A 391 -10.39 22.19 30.51
C ASP A 391 -11.83 22.71 30.64
N ASP A 392 -12.50 22.96 29.52
CA ASP A 392 -13.87 23.48 29.49
C ASP A 392 -14.87 22.44 30.05
N LYS A 393 -14.72 21.16 29.67
CA LYS A 393 -15.54 20.04 30.21
C LYS A 393 -15.23 19.68 31.66
N GLY A 394 -14.02 19.97 32.13
CA GLY A 394 -13.66 19.85 33.54
C GLY A 394 -14.34 20.89 34.43
N LYS A 395 -14.76 22.03 33.86
CA LYS A 395 -15.39 23.15 34.57
C LYS A 395 -16.90 23.22 34.42
N SER A 396 -17.45 22.75 33.29
CA SER A 396 -18.89 22.83 32.97
C SER A 396 -19.33 21.73 32.01
N GLU A 397 -20.64 21.41 31.98
CA GLU A 397 -21.20 20.48 30.99
C GLU A 397 -21.28 21.14 29.60
N VAL A 398 -20.18 21.11 28.85
CA VAL A 398 -20.14 21.56 27.46
C VAL A 398 -20.63 20.43 26.54
N GLU A 399 -21.76 20.64 25.87
CA GLU A 399 -22.31 19.72 24.86
C GLU A 399 -21.66 19.97 23.50
N THR A 400 -21.01 18.95 22.94
CA THR A 400 -20.48 18.93 21.57
C THR A 400 -21.44 18.15 20.68
N LYS A 401 -21.58 18.56 19.41
CA LYS A 401 -22.47 17.89 18.44
C LYS A 401 -21.66 17.37 17.26
N PRO A 402 -21.87 16.11 16.83
CA PRO A 402 -21.16 15.56 15.68
C PRO A 402 -21.70 16.14 14.37
N LEU A 403 -20.88 16.09 13.32
CA LEU A 403 -21.31 16.44 11.96
C LEU A 403 -22.53 15.59 11.53
N PRO A 404 -23.48 16.16 10.76
CA PRO A 404 -24.59 15.39 10.21
C PRO A 404 -24.08 14.31 9.27
N LEU A 405 -24.81 13.20 9.21
CA LEU A 405 -24.49 12.06 8.35
C LEU A 405 -25.45 12.00 7.15
N ASN A 406 -24.88 11.72 5.98
CA ASN A 406 -25.55 11.56 4.70
C ASN A 406 -25.33 10.13 4.17
N ARG A 407 -26.22 9.58 3.35
CA ARG A 407 -26.04 8.27 2.69
C ARG A 407 -25.21 8.36 1.40
N HIS A 408 -25.11 9.55 0.83
CA HIS A 408 -24.40 9.80 -0.43
C HIS A 408 -22.89 9.92 -0.19
N PRO A 409 -22.05 9.03 -0.76
CA PRO A 409 -20.59 9.12 -0.63
C PRO A 409 -20.03 10.41 -1.23
N ASN A 410 -20.64 10.97 -2.27
CA ASN A 410 -20.20 12.23 -2.87
C ASN A 410 -20.36 13.44 -1.92
N ALA A 411 -21.14 13.31 -0.84
CA ALA A 411 -21.26 14.35 0.19
C ALA A 411 -20.07 14.37 1.18
N TRP A 412 -19.17 13.39 1.12
CA TRP A 412 -18.07 13.29 2.07
C TRP A 412 -17.03 14.40 1.86
N ALA A 413 -16.83 15.22 2.89
CA ALA A 413 -15.99 16.42 2.80
C ALA A 413 -14.51 16.18 2.47
N LYS A 414 -14.00 14.95 2.65
CA LYS A 414 -12.60 14.58 2.37
C LYS A 414 -12.40 13.77 1.09
N LYS A 415 -13.46 13.54 0.30
CA LYS A 415 -13.43 12.62 -0.84
C LYS A 415 -12.36 12.97 -1.89
N ASP A 416 -12.14 14.26 -2.15
CA ASP A 416 -11.26 14.76 -3.21
C ASP A 416 -9.81 15.04 -2.72
N LEU A 417 -9.48 14.74 -1.46
CA LEU A 417 -8.11 14.93 -0.94
C LEU A 417 -7.17 13.78 -1.37
N PRO A 418 -5.87 14.03 -1.55
CA PRO A 418 -4.89 12.96 -1.82
C PRO A 418 -4.77 12.03 -0.60
N PRO A 419 -4.36 10.76 -0.79
CA PRO A 419 -4.19 9.84 0.32
C PRO A 419 -3.05 10.27 1.26
N CYS A 420 -3.27 10.02 2.55
CA CYS A 420 -2.22 10.12 3.55
C CYS A 420 -1.25 8.94 3.43
N TRP A 421 -0.03 9.12 3.94
CA TRP A 421 0.89 8.00 4.09
C TRP A 421 0.55 7.18 5.34
N ASN A 422 0.90 5.89 5.30
CA ASN A 422 0.68 4.94 6.39
C ASN A 422 2.02 4.49 6.96
N ASP A 423 2.14 4.51 8.28
CA ASP A 423 3.28 4.03 9.05
C ASP A 423 2.78 3.11 10.16
N CYS A 424 3.10 1.81 10.08
CA CYS A 424 2.64 0.84 11.07
C CYS A 424 3.17 1.12 12.49
N SER A 425 4.24 1.92 12.62
CA SER A 425 4.83 2.36 13.88
C SER A 425 4.14 3.60 14.47
N SER A 426 3.34 4.31 13.70
CA SER A 426 2.52 5.43 14.21
C SER A 426 1.36 4.96 15.10
N PRO A 427 1.05 5.67 16.21
CA PRO A 427 -0.12 5.42 17.05
C PRO A 427 -1.46 5.30 16.31
N THR A 428 -1.59 6.01 15.19
CA THR A 428 -2.83 6.02 14.38
C THR A 428 -2.72 5.23 13.08
N ILE A 429 -1.53 4.66 12.78
CA ILE A 429 -1.15 4.01 11.51
C ILE A 429 -1.21 4.97 10.32
N CYS A 430 -2.40 5.49 9.99
CA CYS A 430 -2.51 6.62 9.08
C CYS A 430 -2.01 7.89 9.75
N VAL A 431 -1.03 8.53 9.14
CA VAL A 431 -0.43 9.77 9.64
C VAL A 431 -1.07 10.94 8.91
N GLN A 432 -1.98 11.62 9.61
CA GLN A 432 -2.81 12.69 9.05
C GLN A 432 -2.07 14.03 9.05
N THR A 433 -2.15 14.77 7.95
CA THR A 433 -1.51 16.08 7.73
C THR A 433 -2.51 17.25 7.71
N GLY A 434 -3.81 16.94 7.77
CA GLY A 434 -4.91 17.91 7.67
C GLY A 434 -5.34 18.23 6.24
N ASN A 435 -4.48 17.96 5.26
CA ASN A 435 -4.73 18.14 3.82
C ASN A 435 -4.75 16.81 3.03
N CYS A 436 -4.91 15.67 3.71
CA CYS A 436 -5.00 14.35 3.09
C CYS A 436 -6.21 13.53 3.60
N ARG A 437 -6.64 12.53 2.83
CA ARG A 437 -7.63 11.51 3.24
C ARG A 437 -6.91 10.26 3.72
N CYS A 438 -7.23 9.79 4.92
CA CYS A 438 -6.68 8.52 5.37
C CYS A 438 -7.33 7.35 4.63
N VAL A 439 -6.52 6.34 4.35
CA VAL A 439 -6.95 5.10 3.71
C VAL A 439 -6.42 3.93 4.54
N GLN A 440 -7.18 2.84 4.59
CA GLN A 440 -6.84 1.68 5.41
C GLN A 440 -5.48 1.10 4.98
N ALA A 441 -4.63 0.79 5.95
CA ALA A 441 -3.40 0.03 5.71
C ALA A 441 -3.70 -1.47 5.92
N ASP A 442 -4.01 -2.18 4.85
CA ASP A 442 -4.29 -3.63 4.87
C ASP A 442 -3.06 -4.49 5.22
N TYR A 443 -1.86 -3.95 5.04
CA TYR A 443 -0.60 -4.62 5.36
C TYR A 443 -0.08 -4.37 6.78
N CYS A 444 -0.59 -3.37 7.51
CA CYS A 444 -0.12 -3.12 8.87
C CYS A 444 -0.74 -4.13 9.83
N PRO A 445 0.06 -4.79 10.69
CA PRO A 445 -0.50 -5.65 11.71
C PRO A 445 -1.40 -4.81 12.61
N ARG A 446 -2.63 -5.27 12.83
CA ARG A 446 -3.53 -4.58 13.74
C ARG A 446 -2.91 -4.57 15.13
N ARG A 447 -2.72 -3.35 15.66
CA ARG A 447 -2.33 -3.18 17.06
C ARG A 447 -3.40 -3.82 17.92
N ARG A 448 -3.05 -4.86 18.67
CA ARG A 448 -3.95 -5.42 19.69
C ARG A 448 -4.14 -4.31 20.72
N GLU A 449 -5.31 -3.67 20.71
CA GLU A 449 -5.61 -2.46 21.51
C GLU A 449 -5.60 -2.70 23.05
N ASN A 450 -5.09 -3.83 23.56
CA ASN A 450 -5.02 -4.04 25.01
C ASN A 450 -3.86 -4.96 25.45
N PRO A 451 -2.77 -4.42 26.04
CA PRO A 451 -1.72 -5.25 26.63
C PRO A 451 -2.21 -6.13 27.80
N LEU A 452 -3.33 -5.79 28.46
CA LEU A 452 -3.94 -6.63 29.49
C LEU A 452 -4.59 -7.89 28.90
N ILE A 453 -5.02 -7.88 27.63
CA ILE A 453 -5.50 -9.09 26.94
C ILE A 453 -4.34 -10.05 26.66
N ALA A 454 -3.14 -9.52 26.38
CA ALA A 454 -1.93 -10.34 26.29
C ALA A 454 -1.54 -10.95 27.65
N ILE A 455 -1.87 -10.30 28.76
CA ILE A 455 -1.70 -10.88 30.11
C ILE A 455 -2.79 -11.92 30.41
N ALA A 456 -4.05 -11.66 30.02
CA ALA A 456 -5.18 -12.55 30.25
C ALA A 456 -5.12 -13.86 29.45
N HIS A 457 -4.53 -13.85 28.25
CA HIS A 457 -4.25 -15.06 27.46
C HIS A 457 -2.87 -15.67 27.75
N GLY A 458 -2.15 -15.12 28.74
CA GLY A 458 -0.73 -15.38 28.94
C GLY A 458 0.11 -14.73 27.86
N ILE A 459 1.28 -14.22 28.25
CA ILE A 459 2.34 -13.88 27.29
C ILE A 459 2.50 -15.13 26.43
N ARG A 460 2.09 -15.10 25.16
CA ARG A 460 2.60 -16.07 24.19
C ARG A 460 4.09 -15.81 24.17
N THR A 461 4.83 -16.59 24.94
CA THR A 461 6.27 -16.63 24.96
C THR A 461 6.72 -17.15 23.60
N THR A 462 6.67 -16.30 22.60
CA THR A 462 7.61 -16.38 21.48
C THR A 462 8.93 -15.94 22.09
N GLU A 463 9.91 -16.84 22.10
CA GLU A 463 11.22 -16.73 22.78
C GLU A 463 11.28 -17.28 24.21
N LYS A 464 11.33 -18.62 24.32
CA LYS A 464 12.37 -19.37 25.06
C LYS A 464 12.03 -20.86 25.19
N GLU A 465 11.71 -21.55 24.10
CA GLU A 465 11.94 -23.01 24.02
C GLU A 465 12.50 -23.36 22.65
N ALA A 466 13.74 -22.96 22.41
CA ALA A 466 14.64 -23.71 21.52
C ALA A 466 15.02 -25.03 22.22
N ALA A 467 14.05 -25.92 22.46
CA ALA A 467 14.30 -27.26 22.95
C ALA A 467 13.12 -28.19 22.63
N LYS A 468 13.38 -29.13 21.72
CA LYS A 468 12.54 -30.27 21.31
C LYS A 468 11.33 -29.93 20.44
N ASN A 469 11.62 -29.94 19.15
CA ASN A 469 10.69 -30.17 18.05
C ASN A 469 9.60 -31.21 18.41
N PRO A 470 8.32 -30.82 18.57
CA PRO A 470 7.21 -31.77 18.75
C PRO A 470 6.85 -32.48 17.44
N LEU A 471 7.38 -32.03 16.31
CA LEU A 471 7.21 -32.65 15.00
C LEU A 471 8.39 -33.61 14.77
N GLY A 472 8.19 -34.85 15.22
CA GLY A 472 9.12 -35.94 14.99
C GLY A 472 9.58 -36.02 13.52
N LYS A 473 10.75 -36.62 13.30
CA LYS A 473 11.29 -36.91 11.97
C LYS A 473 10.26 -37.69 11.15
N PHE A 474 9.51 -37.01 10.29
CA PHE A 474 8.60 -37.66 9.35
C PHE A 474 9.26 -37.77 7.98
N LYS A 475 9.42 -39.02 7.56
CA LYS A 475 9.57 -39.40 6.15
C LYS A 475 8.39 -38.83 5.35
N ALA A 476 8.72 -38.31 4.16
CA ALA A 476 7.86 -37.80 3.09
C ALA A 476 6.38 -38.16 3.17
N PHE A 477 5.48 -37.17 3.27
CA PHE A 477 4.08 -37.21 2.78
C PHE A 477 3.46 -35.81 2.65
N SER A 478 2.69 -35.61 1.57
CA SER A 478 1.96 -34.40 1.20
C SER A 478 0.75 -34.07 2.09
N SER A 479 0.49 -34.83 3.17
CA SER A 479 -0.71 -34.68 4.00
C SER A 479 -0.70 -33.46 4.94
N THR A 480 0.45 -32.85 5.18
CA THR A 480 0.56 -31.77 6.19
C THR A 480 -0.27 -30.53 5.80
N LEU A 481 -0.18 -30.07 4.54
CA LEU A 481 -0.93 -28.88 4.10
C LEU A 481 -2.45 -29.13 4.10
N VAL A 482 -2.90 -30.27 3.58
CA VAL A 482 -4.32 -30.65 3.58
C VAL A 482 -4.89 -30.66 5.00
N ASP A 483 -4.17 -31.24 5.96
CA ASP A 483 -4.60 -31.30 7.35
C ASP A 483 -4.55 -29.94 8.06
N MET A 484 -3.63 -29.05 7.66
CA MET A 484 -3.58 -27.68 8.15
C MET A 484 -4.75 -26.86 7.62
N VAL A 485 -5.01 -26.89 6.30
CA VAL A 485 -6.12 -26.15 5.67
C VAL A 485 -7.47 -26.58 6.25
N LYS A 486 -7.69 -27.88 6.49
CA LYS A 486 -8.91 -28.38 7.15
C LYS A 486 -9.16 -27.80 8.55
N LYS A 487 -8.12 -27.32 9.24
CA LYS A 487 -8.20 -26.72 10.58
C LYS A 487 -8.34 -25.20 10.54
N VAL A 488 -8.10 -24.57 9.39
CA VAL A 488 -8.28 -23.13 9.23
C VAL A 488 -9.78 -22.85 9.17
N ASP A 489 -10.29 -22.08 10.12
CA ASP A 489 -11.57 -21.42 9.95
C ASP A 489 -11.34 -20.20 9.07
N TRP A 490 -11.94 -20.17 7.87
CA TRP A 490 -11.76 -19.05 6.93
C TRP A 490 -12.19 -17.71 7.54
N HIS A 491 -13.09 -17.70 8.52
CA HIS A 491 -13.46 -16.48 9.24
C HIS A 491 -12.29 -15.90 10.05
N ASP A 492 -11.28 -16.71 10.44
CA ASP A 492 -10.05 -16.21 11.10
C ASP A 492 -9.15 -15.43 10.14
N VAL A 493 -9.37 -15.58 8.83
CA VAL A 493 -8.66 -14.83 7.78
C VAL A 493 -9.38 -13.51 7.45
N LEU A 494 -10.59 -13.29 7.98
CA LEU A 494 -11.31 -12.02 7.84
C LEU A 494 -10.82 -10.97 8.84
N LEU A 495 -10.91 -9.71 8.42
CA LEU A 495 -10.82 -8.58 9.35
C LEU A 495 -11.95 -8.68 10.40
N PRO A 496 -11.71 -8.28 11.67
CA PRO A 496 -12.72 -8.38 12.74
C PRO A 496 -14.09 -7.77 12.39
N GLU A 497 -14.12 -6.62 11.70
CA GLU A 497 -15.34 -5.96 11.28
C GLU A 497 -16.06 -6.75 10.18
N ALA A 498 -15.31 -7.24 9.19
CA ALA A 498 -15.86 -8.08 8.12
C ALA A 498 -16.42 -9.39 8.69
N ARG A 499 -15.71 -10.00 9.63
CA ARG A 499 -16.15 -11.18 10.37
C ARG A 499 -17.44 -10.92 11.13
N SER A 500 -17.48 -9.84 11.91
CA SER A 500 -18.70 -9.43 12.63
C SER A 500 -19.87 -9.19 11.68
N TYR A 501 -19.61 -8.59 10.52
CA TYR A 501 -20.62 -8.33 9.51
C TYR A 501 -21.18 -9.64 8.93
N VAL A 502 -20.32 -10.52 8.42
CA VAL A 502 -20.73 -11.81 7.81
C VAL A 502 -21.52 -12.66 8.79
N PHE A 503 -21.13 -12.72 10.07
CA PHE A 503 -21.90 -13.45 11.08
C PHE A 503 -23.29 -12.86 11.32
N THR A 504 -23.42 -11.54 11.21
CA THR A 504 -24.69 -10.82 11.43
C THR A 504 -25.57 -10.80 10.18
N HIS A 505 -24.93 -10.89 9.02
CA HIS A 505 -25.50 -10.78 7.67
C HIS A 505 -24.96 -11.93 6.78
N PRO A 506 -25.36 -13.19 7.04
CA PRO A 506 -24.89 -14.33 6.25
C PRO A 506 -25.51 -14.39 4.84
N GLU A 507 -26.63 -13.70 4.65
CA GLU A 507 -27.31 -13.57 3.35
C GLU A 507 -26.74 -12.40 2.56
N PHE A 508 -26.68 -12.54 1.24
CA PHE A 508 -26.26 -11.46 0.36
C PHE A 508 -27.25 -10.28 0.37
N ILE A 509 -26.73 -9.09 0.04
CA ILE A 509 -27.56 -7.92 -0.25
C ILE A 509 -28.55 -8.24 -1.38
N LYS A 510 -29.80 -7.76 -1.27
CA LYS A 510 -30.81 -7.99 -2.31
C LYS A 510 -30.47 -7.20 -3.56
N VAL A 511 -30.33 -7.91 -4.69
CA VAL A 511 -29.88 -7.33 -5.96
C VAL A 511 -31.01 -7.38 -6.99
N HIS A 512 -31.22 -6.28 -7.71
CA HIS A 512 -31.97 -6.29 -8.97
C HIS A 512 -31.00 -5.99 -10.11
N VAL A 513 -30.84 -6.94 -11.02
CA VAL A 513 -30.18 -6.68 -12.30
C VAL A 513 -31.21 -6.05 -13.21
N VAL A 514 -30.93 -4.84 -13.70
CA VAL A 514 -31.79 -4.16 -14.68
C VAL A 514 -31.90 -5.08 -15.90
N GLU A 515 -32.98 -4.97 -16.68
CA GLU A 515 -33.13 -5.58 -18.01
C GLU A 515 -33.98 -4.66 -18.92
N GLY A 516 -34.01 -4.93 -20.22
CA GLY A 516 -34.85 -4.25 -21.21
C GLY A 516 -34.29 -2.94 -21.77
N TRP A 517 -33.00 -2.63 -21.60
CA TRP A 517 -32.40 -1.43 -22.21
C TRP A 517 -32.16 -1.60 -23.71
N PHE A 518 -31.95 -0.46 -24.38
CA PHE A 518 -31.64 -0.39 -25.80
C PHE A 518 -30.42 -1.27 -26.16
N ASN A 519 -30.56 -2.07 -27.23
CA ASN A 519 -29.53 -2.99 -27.74
C ASN A 519 -29.08 -4.13 -26.80
N GLN A 520 -29.81 -4.45 -25.73
CA GLN A 520 -29.45 -5.58 -24.84
C GLN A 520 -29.23 -6.89 -25.61
N THR A 521 -30.21 -7.30 -26.43
CA THR A 521 -30.12 -8.57 -27.19
C THR A 521 -28.94 -8.60 -28.16
N MET A 522 -28.56 -7.44 -28.70
CA MET A 522 -27.39 -7.33 -29.57
C MET A 522 -26.10 -7.55 -28.77
N LEU A 523 -25.98 -6.95 -27.59
CA LEU A 523 -24.82 -7.13 -26.71
C LEU A 523 -24.71 -8.57 -26.19
N GLU A 524 -25.82 -9.19 -25.80
CA GLU A 524 -25.83 -10.56 -25.29
C GLU A 524 -25.46 -11.61 -26.34
N ALA A 525 -25.56 -11.26 -27.63
CA ALA A 525 -25.09 -12.10 -28.74
C ALA A 525 -23.59 -11.99 -29.00
N GLU A 526 -22.91 -10.98 -28.44
CA GLU A 526 -21.47 -10.77 -28.67
C GLU A 526 -20.60 -11.70 -27.83
N PRO A 527 -19.41 -12.09 -28.32
CA PRO A 527 -18.48 -12.92 -27.57
C PRO A 527 -18.14 -12.34 -26.19
N CYS A 528 -18.04 -11.00 -26.08
CA CYS A 528 -17.71 -10.27 -24.85
C CYS A 528 -18.67 -10.55 -23.67
N HIS A 529 -19.85 -11.11 -23.94
CA HIS A 529 -20.84 -11.50 -22.93
C HIS A 529 -20.49 -12.82 -22.22
N LYS A 530 -19.36 -13.43 -22.60
CA LYS A 530 -18.77 -14.63 -21.98
C LYS A 530 -17.35 -14.34 -21.52
N LEU A 531 -16.81 -15.18 -20.64
CA LEU A 531 -15.40 -15.23 -20.33
C LEU A 531 -14.58 -15.48 -21.61
N GLN A 532 -13.54 -14.68 -21.77
CA GLN A 532 -12.72 -14.69 -22.98
C GLN A 532 -11.43 -15.49 -22.75
N ASP A 533 -11.16 -16.56 -23.49
CA ASP A 533 -9.99 -17.43 -23.22
C ASP A 533 -8.64 -16.69 -23.08
N LYS A 534 -8.43 -15.62 -23.85
CA LYS A 534 -7.14 -14.88 -23.89
C LYS A 534 -7.18 -13.49 -23.25
N HIS A 535 -8.32 -13.04 -22.72
CA HIS A 535 -8.50 -11.66 -22.24
C HIS A 535 -8.82 -11.63 -20.74
N CYS A 536 -8.04 -10.88 -19.97
CA CYS A 536 -8.16 -10.83 -18.50
C CYS A 536 -9.30 -9.91 -18.04
N PHE A 537 -9.87 -9.11 -18.93
CA PHE A 537 -10.90 -8.09 -18.62
C PHE A 537 -12.32 -8.56 -18.96
N SER A 538 -12.70 -9.75 -18.50
CA SER A 538 -14.03 -10.32 -18.76
C SER A 538 -14.76 -10.74 -17.48
N ALA A 539 -14.28 -10.31 -16.30
CA ALA A 539 -14.90 -10.66 -15.02
C ALA A 539 -16.30 -10.05 -14.86
N ASP A 540 -16.57 -8.94 -15.52
CA ASP A 540 -17.88 -8.32 -15.66
C ASP A 540 -18.93 -9.32 -16.18
N SER A 541 -18.62 -10.07 -17.24
CA SER A 541 -19.54 -11.05 -17.83
C SER A 541 -20.02 -12.13 -16.85
N ILE A 542 -19.10 -12.82 -16.19
CA ILE A 542 -19.43 -13.89 -15.25
C ILE A 542 -20.19 -13.36 -14.02
N ILE A 543 -19.83 -12.16 -13.52
CA ILE A 543 -20.53 -11.54 -12.40
C ILE A 543 -21.98 -11.20 -12.79
N TYR A 544 -22.21 -10.54 -13.94
CA TYR A 544 -23.58 -10.20 -14.35
C TYR A 544 -24.42 -11.45 -14.63
N ASN A 545 -23.83 -12.46 -15.27
CA ASN A 545 -24.52 -13.73 -15.55
C ASN A 545 -24.91 -14.43 -14.25
N ALA A 546 -24.02 -14.49 -13.26
CA ALA A 546 -24.32 -15.05 -11.94
C ALA A 546 -25.43 -14.27 -11.21
N LEU A 547 -25.37 -12.93 -11.23
CA LEU A 547 -26.34 -12.07 -10.53
C LEU A 547 -27.77 -12.20 -11.05
N ARG A 548 -27.97 -12.52 -12.35
CA ARG A 548 -29.29 -12.79 -12.91
C ARG A 548 -29.98 -14.00 -12.25
N HIS A 549 -29.24 -14.95 -11.68
CA HIS A 549 -29.82 -16.09 -10.95
C HIS A 549 -30.29 -15.76 -9.53
N MET A 550 -29.92 -14.59 -8.98
CA MET A 550 -30.38 -14.12 -7.66
C MET A 550 -31.17 -12.81 -7.72
N THR A 551 -31.48 -12.33 -8.93
CA THR A 551 -32.21 -11.07 -9.12
C THR A 551 -33.58 -11.12 -8.45
N VAL A 552 -33.92 -10.07 -7.71
CA VAL A 552 -35.24 -9.89 -7.08
C VAL A 552 -36.01 -8.76 -7.76
N PRO A 553 -37.33 -8.61 -7.54
CA PRO A 553 -38.08 -7.46 -8.05
C PRO A 553 -37.46 -6.12 -7.62
N ALA A 554 -37.42 -5.13 -8.51
CA ALA A 554 -36.78 -3.83 -8.28
C ALA A 554 -37.23 -3.11 -6.98
N ALA A 555 -38.49 -3.28 -6.60
CA ALA A 555 -39.04 -2.71 -5.36
C ALA A 555 -38.37 -3.29 -4.10
N GLU A 556 -37.96 -4.56 -4.12
CA GLU A 556 -37.38 -5.29 -2.98
C GLU A 556 -35.86 -5.19 -2.89
N ALA A 557 -35.19 -4.80 -3.98
CA ALA A 557 -33.74 -4.72 -4.02
C ALA A 557 -33.18 -3.51 -3.26
N ASP A 558 -32.04 -3.68 -2.60
CA ASP A 558 -31.26 -2.58 -2.04
C ASP A 558 -30.24 -2.09 -3.07
N MET A 559 -29.64 -3.02 -3.83
CA MET A 559 -28.65 -2.76 -4.87
C MET A 559 -29.23 -2.97 -6.26
N ILE A 560 -29.01 -2.01 -7.16
CA ILE A 560 -29.46 -2.04 -8.55
C ILE A 560 -28.23 -2.20 -9.42
N MET A 561 -28.04 -3.39 -9.96
CA MET A 561 -26.90 -3.71 -10.80
C MET A 561 -27.17 -3.27 -12.24
N LEU A 562 -26.30 -2.42 -12.77
CA LEU A 562 -26.35 -1.87 -14.12
C LEU A 562 -25.34 -2.62 -15.02
N PRO A 563 -25.79 -3.56 -15.85
CA PRO A 563 -24.89 -4.39 -16.64
C PRO A 563 -24.29 -3.62 -17.82
N VAL A 564 -23.03 -3.21 -17.64
CA VAL A 564 -22.21 -2.53 -18.65
C VAL A 564 -20.90 -3.28 -18.85
N TYR A 565 -20.43 -3.37 -20.09
CA TYR A 565 -19.30 -4.21 -20.47
C TYR A 565 -18.20 -3.35 -21.07
N GLN A 566 -17.17 -3.00 -20.28
CA GLN A 566 -16.15 -2.03 -20.67
C GLN A 566 -15.29 -2.46 -21.87
N GLN A 567 -15.20 -3.76 -22.13
CA GLN A 567 -14.32 -4.33 -23.16
C GLN A 567 -15.06 -5.00 -24.32
N CYS A 568 -16.33 -4.65 -24.53
CA CYS A 568 -17.09 -5.12 -25.67
C CYS A 568 -16.90 -4.20 -26.90
N LYS A 569 -15.95 -4.51 -27.79
CA LYS A 569 -15.56 -3.61 -28.90
C LYS A 569 -16.60 -3.46 -30.02
N ASN A 570 -17.50 -4.43 -30.17
CA ASN A 570 -18.47 -4.46 -31.26
C ASN A 570 -19.77 -3.72 -30.94
N VAL A 571 -19.94 -3.27 -29.69
CA VAL A 571 -21.13 -2.55 -29.21
C VAL A 571 -20.69 -1.28 -28.49
N PRO A 572 -21.39 -0.14 -28.66
CA PRO A 572 -21.09 1.06 -27.89
C PRO A 572 -21.15 0.81 -26.38
N PHE A 573 -20.39 1.57 -25.60
CA PHE A 573 -20.44 1.48 -24.15
C PHE A 573 -21.74 2.11 -23.61
N MET A 574 -22.69 1.26 -23.20
CA MET A 574 -24.10 1.62 -22.94
C MET A 574 -24.37 2.20 -21.53
N LEU A 575 -23.42 2.88 -20.90
CA LEU A 575 -23.58 3.34 -19.50
C LEU A 575 -24.81 4.23 -19.31
N HIS A 576 -24.95 5.28 -20.13
CA HIS A 576 -26.06 6.22 -19.99
C HIS A 576 -27.40 5.58 -20.35
N ASP A 577 -27.45 4.67 -21.31
CA ASP A 577 -28.69 3.98 -21.70
C ASP A 577 -29.20 3.06 -20.60
N VAL A 578 -28.31 2.22 -20.04
CA VAL A 578 -28.66 1.32 -18.93
C VAL A 578 -29.08 2.13 -17.70
N TRP A 579 -28.37 3.23 -17.41
CA TRP A 579 -28.73 4.13 -16.32
C TRP A 579 -30.10 4.78 -16.53
N HIS A 580 -30.39 5.26 -17.74
CA HIS A 580 -31.68 5.84 -18.09
C HIS A 580 -32.82 4.82 -17.91
N THR A 581 -32.64 3.59 -18.40
CA THR A 581 -33.61 2.51 -18.18
C THR A 581 -33.83 2.24 -16.70
N ALA A 582 -32.78 2.21 -15.88
CA ALA A 582 -32.90 2.06 -14.43
C ALA A 582 -33.70 3.21 -13.81
N ALA A 583 -33.40 4.46 -14.19
CA ALA A 583 -34.09 5.65 -13.71
C ALA A 583 -35.59 5.67 -14.06
N GLU A 584 -36.00 5.08 -15.19
CA GLU A 584 -37.40 4.98 -15.60
C GLU A 584 -38.14 3.79 -14.97
N THR A 585 -37.45 2.68 -14.74
CA THR A 585 -38.09 1.40 -14.39
C THR A 585 -37.98 1.03 -12.91
N VAL A 586 -37.02 1.60 -12.18
CA VAL A 586 -36.73 1.26 -10.77
C VAL A 586 -37.27 2.35 -9.84
N PRO A 587 -38.29 2.04 -9.00
CA PRO A 587 -38.79 3.00 -8.01
C PRO A 587 -37.73 3.33 -6.95
N GLY A 588 -37.57 4.62 -6.62
CA GLY A 588 -36.63 5.07 -5.60
C GLY A 588 -35.19 5.26 -6.10
N PHE A 589 -34.92 5.03 -7.38
CA PHE A 589 -33.57 5.10 -7.97
C PHE A 589 -33.01 6.52 -7.94
N ASN A 590 -33.74 7.50 -8.47
CA ASN A 590 -33.30 8.90 -8.50
C ASN A 590 -33.40 9.59 -7.12
N GLU A 591 -34.19 9.04 -6.21
CA GLU A 591 -34.35 9.55 -4.85
C GLU A 591 -33.23 9.10 -3.89
N GLY A 592 -32.24 8.34 -4.37
CA GLY A 592 -31.13 7.82 -3.55
C GLY A 592 -31.55 6.75 -2.54
N GLN A 593 -32.70 6.11 -2.76
CA GLN A 593 -33.19 5.02 -1.90
C GLN A 593 -32.60 3.67 -2.27
N LYS A 594 -32.04 3.56 -3.47
CA LYS A 594 -31.38 2.38 -4.01
C LYS A 594 -29.89 2.67 -4.20
N MET A 595 -29.05 1.65 -4.19
CA MET A 595 -27.62 1.75 -4.51
C MET A 595 -27.38 1.35 -5.97
N PRO A 596 -27.11 2.30 -6.89
CA PRO A 596 -26.63 1.95 -8.22
C PRO A 596 -25.27 1.23 -8.09
N ALA A 597 -25.11 0.11 -8.78
CA ALA A 597 -23.87 -0.65 -8.77
C ALA A 597 -23.47 -1.11 -10.17
N LEU A 598 -22.16 -1.15 -10.45
CA LEU A 598 -21.61 -1.57 -11.73
C LEU A 598 -20.36 -2.42 -11.53
N VAL A 599 -20.05 -3.25 -12.52
CA VAL A 599 -18.80 -4.01 -12.59
C VAL A 599 -17.94 -3.44 -13.71
N LEU A 600 -16.80 -2.85 -13.35
CA LEU A 600 -15.90 -2.16 -14.25
C LEU A 600 -14.49 -2.76 -14.10
N THR A 601 -14.24 -3.83 -14.85
CA THR A 601 -13.04 -4.66 -14.68
C THR A 601 -11.89 -4.30 -15.61
N HIS A 602 -12.01 -3.25 -16.42
CA HIS A 602 -10.91 -2.77 -17.26
C HIS A 602 -9.88 -1.95 -16.46
N ASP A 603 -8.71 -1.70 -17.04
CA ASP A 603 -7.51 -1.09 -16.43
C ASP A 603 -7.79 0.03 -15.43
N TRP A 604 -8.69 0.96 -15.78
CA TRP A 604 -8.94 2.21 -15.04
C TRP A 604 -10.27 2.22 -14.29
N GLY A 605 -10.96 1.07 -14.19
CA GLY A 605 -12.17 0.94 -13.38
C GLY A 605 -13.23 2.00 -13.68
N VAL A 606 -13.55 2.83 -12.67
CA VAL A 606 -14.56 3.91 -12.76
C VAL A 606 -14.18 5.02 -13.75
N CYS A 607 -12.89 5.18 -14.07
CA CYS A 607 -12.46 6.04 -15.17
C CYS A 607 -12.67 5.30 -16.49
N LEU A 608 -13.64 5.74 -17.29
CA LEU A 608 -14.03 5.08 -18.53
C LEU A 608 -13.05 5.29 -19.69
N GLY A 609 -12.09 6.20 -19.53
CA GLY A 609 -11.04 6.47 -20.51
C GLY A 609 -9.89 5.46 -20.45
N PHE A 610 -9.02 5.53 -21.46
CA PHE A 610 -7.78 4.74 -21.51
C PHE A 610 -6.55 5.64 -21.40
N ARG A 611 -5.59 5.17 -20.61
CA ARG A 611 -4.20 5.63 -20.57
C ARG A 611 -3.27 4.44 -20.54
N TRP A 612 -2.04 4.67 -20.99
CA TRP A 612 -1.01 3.64 -21.05
C TRP A 612 -0.36 3.37 -19.70
N GLU A 613 -0.45 4.29 -18.74
CA GLU A 613 0.22 4.17 -17.44
C GLU A 613 -0.45 4.99 -16.35
N ILE A 614 -0.15 4.65 -15.08
CA ILE A 614 -0.80 5.21 -13.89
C ILE A 614 -0.60 6.73 -13.77
N TRP A 615 0.49 7.26 -14.33
CA TRP A 615 0.79 8.68 -14.29
C TRP A 615 -0.17 9.53 -15.07
N SER A 616 -0.44 9.12 -16.31
CA SER A 616 -1.38 9.85 -17.14
C SER A 616 -2.82 9.78 -16.58
N ALA A 617 -3.09 8.86 -15.65
CA ALA A 617 -4.34 8.82 -14.89
C ALA A 617 -4.34 9.80 -13.70
N ARG A 618 -3.18 10.08 -13.11
CA ARG A 618 -2.99 11.01 -11.97
C ARG A 618 -2.82 12.47 -12.45
N GLU A 619 -2.17 12.69 -13.58
CA GLU A 619 -1.83 14.01 -14.12
C GLU A 619 -3.08 14.79 -14.57
N ASN A 620 -3.23 16.04 -14.12
CA ASN A 620 -4.30 16.97 -14.53
C ASN A 620 -5.72 16.38 -14.48
N HIS A 621 -5.94 15.31 -13.71
CA HIS A 621 -7.16 14.52 -13.71
C HIS A 621 -7.59 14.12 -15.14
N ALA A 622 -6.63 13.81 -16.01
CA ALA A 622 -6.88 13.56 -17.43
C ALA A 622 -7.75 12.30 -17.65
N LEU A 623 -7.82 11.42 -16.64
CA LEU A 623 -8.90 10.48 -16.45
C LEU A 623 -9.77 10.94 -15.28
N TYR A 624 -11.05 11.15 -15.55
CA TYR A 624 -12.04 11.41 -14.51
C TYR A 624 -13.20 10.42 -14.64
N PRO A 625 -13.76 9.95 -13.52
CA PRO A 625 -15.00 9.19 -13.55
C PRO A 625 -16.12 10.06 -14.12
N ASP A 626 -17.05 9.45 -14.84
CA ASP A 626 -18.28 10.14 -15.22
C ASP A 626 -19.04 10.53 -13.94
N HIS A 627 -19.48 11.79 -13.85
CA HIS A 627 -20.24 12.33 -12.71
C HIS A 627 -21.50 11.52 -12.36
N ILE A 628 -22.08 10.79 -13.33
CA ILE A 628 -23.22 9.90 -13.07
C ILE A 628 -22.86 8.79 -12.07
N LEU A 629 -21.57 8.46 -11.93
CA LEU A 629 -21.04 7.44 -11.04
C LEU A 629 -20.70 7.95 -9.63
N ASP A 630 -20.88 9.26 -9.35
CA ASP A 630 -20.48 9.89 -8.08
C ASP A 630 -21.00 9.14 -6.84
N ASP A 631 -22.25 8.69 -6.87
CA ASP A 631 -22.90 7.94 -5.79
C ASP A 631 -23.09 6.44 -6.10
N ALA A 632 -22.51 5.95 -7.20
CA ALA A 632 -22.58 4.54 -7.58
C ALA A 632 -21.49 3.72 -6.89
N LEU A 633 -21.82 2.48 -6.52
CA LEU A 633 -20.87 1.48 -6.06
C LEU A 633 -20.20 0.80 -7.26
N VAL A 634 -18.88 0.80 -7.33
CA VAL A 634 -18.17 0.11 -8.44
C VAL A 634 -17.40 -1.09 -7.91
N PHE A 635 -17.61 -2.25 -8.55
CA PHE A 635 -16.74 -3.41 -8.43
C PHE A 635 -15.64 -3.25 -9.47
N SER A 636 -14.41 -3.02 -9.03
CA SER A 636 -13.29 -2.64 -9.90
C SER A 636 -12.03 -3.45 -9.59
N VAL A 637 -11.19 -3.67 -10.60
CA VAL A 637 -9.83 -4.21 -10.38
C VAL A 637 -8.85 -3.13 -9.94
N MET A 638 -9.18 -1.85 -10.16
CA MET A 638 -8.36 -0.71 -9.79
C MET A 638 -8.42 -0.46 -8.28
N GLY A 639 -7.26 -0.51 -7.63
CA GLY A 639 -7.10 -0.27 -6.18
C GLY A 639 -6.10 0.83 -5.84
N ASP A 640 -5.58 1.57 -6.82
CA ASP A 640 -4.59 2.63 -6.63
C ASP A 640 -5.23 3.86 -5.97
N TRP A 641 -4.88 4.15 -4.73
CA TRP A 641 -5.56 5.15 -3.91
C TRP A 641 -5.20 6.62 -4.25
N ASP A 642 -4.17 6.81 -5.07
CA ASP A 642 -3.65 8.11 -5.53
C ASP A 642 -4.31 8.51 -6.86
N SER A 643 -4.88 7.54 -7.57
CA SER A 643 -5.65 7.77 -8.79
C SER A 643 -7.07 8.26 -8.48
N PRO A 644 -7.65 9.16 -9.30
CA PRO A 644 -9.08 9.48 -9.23
C PRO A 644 -9.98 8.28 -9.61
N CYS A 645 -9.39 7.22 -10.14
CA CYS A 645 -10.07 6.02 -10.62
C CYS A 645 -10.37 4.98 -9.53
N TYR A 646 -10.15 5.32 -8.26
CA TYR A 646 -10.53 4.50 -7.12
C TYR A 646 -10.94 5.35 -5.93
N ARG A 647 -12.08 4.98 -5.30
CA ARG A 647 -12.61 5.64 -4.10
C ARG A 647 -12.63 4.64 -2.95
N PRO A 648 -11.58 4.59 -2.11
CA PRO A 648 -11.43 3.57 -1.06
C PRO A 648 -12.60 3.36 -0.08
N PRO A 649 -13.34 4.40 0.37
CA PRO A 649 -14.47 4.18 1.27
C PRO A 649 -15.73 3.69 0.54
N GLN A 650 -15.79 3.86 -0.78
CA GLN A 650 -16.97 3.63 -1.61
C GLN A 650 -16.84 2.33 -2.42
N ASP A 651 -15.82 2.20 -3.27
CA ASP A 651 -15.69 1.13 -4.25
C ASP A 651 -15.24 -0.21 -3.61
N VAL A 652 -15.54 -1.32 -4.28
CA VAL A 652 -15.08 -2.68 -3.91
C VAL A 652 -14.00 -3.10 -4.89
N VAL A 653 -12.82 -3.43 -4.37
CA VAL A 653 -11.72 -3.96 -5.20
C VAL A 653 -11.93 -5.47 -5.35
N ILE A 654 -12.17 -5.93 -6.57
CA ILE A 654 -12.33 -7.34 -6.95
C ILE A 654 -11.06 -7.86 -7.64
N PRO A 655 -10.77 -9.17 -7.60
CA PRO A 655 -9.59 -9.70 -8.26
C PRO A 655 -9.74 -9.55 -9.77
N ALA A 656 -8.64 -9.23 -10.45
CA ALA A 656 -8.62 -9.38 -11.90
C ALA A 656 -8.74 -10.86 -12.27
N ARG A 657 -9.47 -11.14 -13.35
CA ARG A 657 -9.61 -12.50 -13.85
C ARG A 657 -8.29 -12.92 -14.49
N SER A 658 -7.76 -14.04 -14.01
CA SER A 658 -6.56 -14.62 -14.60
C SER A 658 -6.86 -15.07 -16.03
N CYS A 659 -6.06 -14.63 -16.99
CA CYS A 659 -6.05 -15.19 -18.35
C CYS A 659 -5.66 -16.69 -18.37
N ARG A 660 -5.21 -17.24 -17.23
CA ARG A 660 -4.77 -18.62 -17.02
C ARG A 660 -5.73 -19.41 -16.13
N SER A 661 -6.96 -18.93 -15.93
CA SER A 661 -7.91 -19.56 -15.01
C SER A 661 -8.12 -21.06 -15.30
N ASN A 662 -8.25 -21.46 -16.57
CA ASN A 662 -8.43 -22.87 -16.96
C ASN A 662 -7.18 -23.72 -16.62
N ASP A 663 -5.99 -23.21 -16.92
CA ASP A 663 -4.72 -23.86 -16.60
C ASP A 663 -4.53 -24.01 -15.08
N LEU A 664 -4.89 -22.97 -14.32
CA LEU A 664 -4.83 -22.95 -12.86
C LEU A 664 -5.78 -23.99 -12.26
N MET A 665 -7.04 -24.00 -12.68
CA MET A 665 -8.04 -24.95 -12.19
C MET A 665 -7.71 -26.40 -12.55
N SER A 666 -7.16 -26.64 -13.74
CA SER A 666 -6.76 -27.99 -14.17
C SER A 666 -5.49 -28.48 -13.48
N THR A 667 -4.52 -27.59 -13.22
CA THR A 667 -3.25 -27.94 -12.55
C THR A 667 -3.41 -28.04 -11.04
N PHE A 668 -4.22 -27.15 -10.44
CA PHE A 668 -4.41 -27.07 -8.99
C PHE A 668 -5.88 -27.28 -8.56
N PRO A 669 -6.55 -28.36 -8.98
CA PRO A 669 -7.99 -28.55 -8.78
C PRO A 669 -8.40 -28.57 -7.31
N ASP A 670 -7.55 -29.09 -6.41
CA ASP A 670 -7.84 -29.23 -4.99
C ASP A 670 -6.60 -28.97 -4.11
N VAL A 671 -6.77 -28.98 -2.79
CA VAL A 671 -5.67 -28.73 -1.85
C VAL A 671 -4.57 -29.80 -1.95
N ALA A 672 -4.89 -31.04 -2.32
CA ALA A 672 -3.91 -32.13 -2.41
C ALA A 672 -2.99 -31.99 -3.63
N SER A 673 -3.43 -31.24 -4.65
CA SER A 673 -2.63 -30.86 -5.82
C SER A 673 -1.63 -29.72 -5.53
N ILE A 674 -1.80 -29.00 -4.43
CA ILE A 674 -0.88 -27.92 -4.01
C ILE A 674 0.29 -28.52 -3.23
N ARG A 675 1.52 -28.22 -3.67
CA ARG A 675 2.74 -28.63 -2.96
C ARG A 675 2.90 -27.87 -1.63
N PRO A 676 3.08 -28.56 -0.49
CA PRO A 676 3.36 -27.93 0.80
C PRO A 676 4.64 -27.07 0.77
N ALA A 677 4.67 -25.97 1.51
CA ALA A 677 5.78 -25.00 1.51
C ALA A 677 7.15 -25.64 1.79
N ARG A 678 7.21 -26.64 2.69
CA ARG A 678 8.43 -27.41 2.98
C ARG A 678 9.01 -28.17 1.79
N ASP A 679 8.15 -28.60 0.86
CA ASP A 679 8.51 -29.40 -0.30
C ASP A 679 8.79 -28.54 -1.54
N ARG A 680 8.51 -27.24 -1.47
CA ARG A 680 8.80 -26.27 -2.53
C ARG A 680 10.30 -25.95 -2.57
N THR A 681 10.93 -26.12 -3.74
CA THR A 681 12.38 -26.00 -3.90
C THR A 681 12.83 -24.57 -4.21
N TYR A 682 11.97 -23.74 -4.81
CA TYR A 682 12.29 -22.35 -5.09
C TYR A 682 11.90 -21.47 -3.90
N LEU A 683 12.82 -20.60 -3.46
CA LEU A 683 12.52 -19.62 -2.41
C LEU A 683 11.47 -18.63 -2.91
N LEU A 684 11.71 -18.02 -4.06
CA LEU A 684 10.79 -17.08 -4.68
C LEU A 684 10.78 -17.23 -6.20
N ALA A 685 9.67 -16.85 -6.84
CA ALA A 685 9.58 -16.72 -8.29
C ALA A 685 8.74 -15.52 -8.69
N TRP A 686 9.16 -14.85 -9.75
CA TRP A 686 8.45 -13.71 -10.31
C TRP A 686 8.35 -13.86 -11.82
N ASN A 687 7.16 -13.64 -12.38
CA ASN A 687 6.93 -13.54 -13.82
C ASN A 687 6.35 -12.17 -14.16
N GLY A 688 6.75 -11.60 -15.29
CA GLY A 688 6.25 -10.33 -15.79
C GLY A 688 7.23 -9.62 -16.72
N THR A 689 6.80 -8.52 -17.32
CA THR A 689 7.63 -7.71 -18.22
C THR A 689 8.27 -6.53 -17.47
N PRO A 690 9.57 -6.24 -17.71
CA PRO A 690 10.25 -5.08 -17.13
C PRO A 690 9.96 -3.80 -17.93
N TRP A 691 8.69 -3.40 -17.96
CA TRP A 691 8.21 -2.29 -18.77
C TRP A 691 7.03 -1.58 -18.10
N GLY A 692 6.83 -0.29 -18.36
CA GLY A 692 5.76 0.49 -17.74
C GLY A 692 6.15 1.07 -16.38
N THR A 693 5.19 1.69 -15.70
CA THR A 693 5.35 2.12 -14.31
C THR A 693 5.83 0.95 -13.44
N GLY A 694 6.85 1.18 -12.60
CA GLY A 694 7.45 0.15 -11.75
C GLY A 694 8.51 -0.72 -12.45
N LYS A 695 8.95 -0.37 -13.67
CA LYS A 695 10.04 -1.04 -14.40
C LYS A 695 11.27 -1.26 -13.52
N SER A 696 11.75 -0.23 -12.81
CA SER A 696 12.96 -0.34 -11.98
C SER A 696 12.84 -1.39 -10.88
N GLN A 697 11.69 -1.47 -10.19
CA GLN A 697 11.44 -2.52 -9.19
C GLN A 697 11.44 -3.92 -9.81
N ARG A 698 10.84 -4.08 -11.00
CA ARG A 698 10.83 -5.37 -11.72
C ARG A 698 12.21 -5.76 -12.22
N MET A 699 12.99 -4.80 -12.70
CA MET A 699 14.39 -5.03 -13.09
C MET A 699 15.25 -5.44 -11.89
N ARG A 700 15.05 -4.84 -10.71
CA ARG A 700 15.70 -5.27 -9.46
C ARG A 700 15.41 -6.72 -9.11
N LEU A 701 14.19 -7.19 -9.36
CA LEU A 701 13.80 -8.59 -9.14
C LEU A 701 14.39 -9.56 -10.17
N LEU A 702 14.83 -9.11 -11.35
CA LEU A 702 15.40 -9.97 -12.40
C LEU A 702 16.91 -10.17 -12.27
N CYS A 703 17.52 -9.55 -11.27
CA CYS A 703 18.95 -9.59 -11.03
C CYS A 703 19.49 -10.98 -10.70
N LYS A 704 20.58 -11.37 -11.37
CA LYS A 704 21.37 -12.53 -10.96
C LYS A 704 22.18 -12.16 -9.71
N ARG A 705 21.74 -12.65 -8.54
CA ARG A 705 22.40 -12.51 -7.23
C ARG A 705 22.88 -13.92 -6.87
N GLY A 706 24.18 -14.19 -6.81
CA GLY A 706 24.66 -15.58 -6.59
C GLY A 706 24.14 -16.22 -5.29
N GLY A 707 24.04 -17.56 -5.22
CA GLY A 707 23.64 -18.32 -4.01
C GLY A 707 22.39 -19.18 -4.16
N VAL A 708 21.43 -19.13 -3.22
CA VAL A 708 20.09 -19.78 -3.37
C VAL A 708 19.34 -19.23 -4.62
N ALA A 709 19.82 -18.10 -5.15
CA ALA A 709 19.46 -17.45 -6.40
C ALA A 709 20.39 -17.80 -7.60
N ASP A 710 21.18 -18.89 -7.51
CA ASP A 710 21.93 -19.46 -8.66
C ASP A 710 21.02 -20.03 -9.77
N VAL A 711 19.72 -20.14 -9.50
CA VAL A 711 18.69 -20.35 -10.54
C VAL A 711 18.19 -18.96 -10.95
N PRO A 712 18.29 -18.58 -12.24
CA PRO A 712 17.69 -17.34 -12.73
C PRO A 712 16.23 -17.26 -12.26
N LEU A 713 15.83 -16.12 -11.71
CA LEU A 713 14.46 -15.91 -11.24
C LEU A 713 13.42 -16.06 -12.36
N ILE A 714 13.85 -16.04 -13.63
CA ILE A 714 13.35 -16.72 -14.83
C ILE A 714 14.47 -16.64 -15.90
N GLU A 715 14.73 -17.71 -16.67
CA GLU A 715 15.57 -17.63 -17.89
C GLU A 715 14.64 -17.57 -19.12
N ASN A 716 14.56 -16.39 -19.76
CA ASN A 716 13.79 -15.99 -20.96
C ASN A 716 12.37 -15.44 -20.73
N GLY A 717 11.92 -14.35 -21.36
CA GLY A 717 12.59 -13.51 -22.37
C GLY A 717 11.77 -12.28 -22.77
N GLY A 718 12.50 -11.22 -23.13
CA GLY A 718 12.05 -10.11 -23.98
C GLY A 718 10.94 -9.18 -23.47
N PRO A 719 10.82 -7.97 -24.08
CA PRO A 719 9.61 -7.17 -23.98
C PRO A 719 8.48 -7.97 -24.64
N GLN A 720 7.47 -8.33 -23.85
CA GLN A 720 6.46 -9.37 -24.15
C GLN A 720 6.98 -10.79 -23.90
N SER A 721 7.07 -11.18 -22.62
CA SER A 721 7.16 -12.59 -22.24
C SER A 721 5.92 -13.32 -22.76
N TYR A 722 6.09 -14.01 -23.89
CA TYR A 722 5.11 -14.91 -24.49
C TYR A 722 4.66 -15.92 -23.43
N PHE A 723 3.38 -15.86 -23.07
CA PHE A 723 2.74 -16.76 -22.11
C PHE A 723 2.64 -18.24 -22.62
N GLU A 724 3.39 -18.65 -23.64
CA GLU A 724 3.18 -19.90 -24.37
C GLU A 724 3.90 -21.14 -23.78
N ARG A 725 4.66 -21.01 -22.68
CA ARG A 725 5.22 -22.17 -21.95
C ARG A 725 4.41 -22.48 -20.70
N GLU A 726 3.17 -22.90 -20.89
CA GLU A 726 2.20 -23.28 -19.83
C GLU A 726 2.77 -24.30 -18.82
N GLY A 727 3.64 -25.22 -19.29
CA GLY A 727 4.29 -26.23 -18.44
C GLY A 727 5.41 -25.72 -17.52
N ASP A 728 6.02 -24.57 -17.82
CA ASP A 728 7.09 -24.00 -16.98
C ASP A 728 6.49 -23.08 -15.91
N TYR A 729 5.57 -22.20 -16.29
CA TYR A 729 4.96 -21.23 -15.37
C TYR A 729 4.20 -21.88 -14.21
N MET A 730 3.30 -22.84 -14.48
CA MET A 730 2.54 -23.51 -13.42
C MET A 730 3.45 -24.34 -12.51
N THR A 731 4.45 -25.00 -13.08
CA THR A 731 5.47 -25.75 -12.32
C THR A 731 6.26 -24.81 -11.41
N VAL A 732 6.69 -23.66 -11.92
CA VAL A 732 7.42 -22.63 -11.14
C VAL A 732 6.55 -22.10 -10.02
N LEU A 733 5.30 -21.69 -10.29
CA LEU A 733 4.36 -21.23 -9.25
C LEU A 733 4.12 -22.29 -8.17
N GLY A 734 3.83 -23.52 -8.58
CA GLY A 734 3.57 -24.64 -7.68
C GLY A 734 4.78 -25.04 -6.84
N ASN A 735 6.00 -24.68 -7.28
CA ASN A 735 7.26 -25.04 -6.62
C ASN A 735 7.97 -23.87 -5.91
N SER A 736 7.35 -22.68 -5.88
CA SER A 736 7.90 -21.47 -5.25
C SER A 736 7.22 -21.14 -3.94
N ARG A 737 7.97 -20.86 -2.87
CA ARG A 737 7.36 -20.49 -1.57
C ARG A 737 6.73 -19.11 -1.62
N PHE A 738 7.44 -18.15 -2.20
CA PHE A 738 7.05 -16.74 -2.25
C PHE A 738 6.94 -16.22 -3.69
N CYS A 739 6.00 -15.31 -3.94
CA CYS A 739 5.76 -14.73 -5.27
C CYS A 739 5.66 -13.21 -5.17
N PRO A 740 6.73 -12.45 -5.50
CA PRO A 740 6.71 -10.99 -5.47
C PRO A 740 5.66 -10.35 -6.37
N GLN A 741 5.06 -9.28 -5.87
CA GLN A 741 4.00 -8.52 -6.54
C GLN A 741 4.43 -7.05 -6.67
N PRO A 742 5.37 -6.75 -7.59
CA PRO A 742 5.76 -5.37 -7.89
C PRO A 742 4.61 -4.65 -8.61
N LYS A 743 4.57 -3.32 -8.44
CA LYS A 743 3.54 -2.44 -9.00
C LYS A 743 3.40 -2.67 -10.50
N GLY A 744 2.15 -2.78 -10.95
CA GLY A 744 1.73 -2.92 -12.34
C GLY A 744 1.67 -1.59 -13.08
N ILE A 745 1.27 -1.63 -14.35
CA ILE A 745 1.10 -0.43 -15.19
C ILE A 745 -0.16 0.34 -14.80
N ALA A 746 -1.24 -0.39 -14.52
CA ALA A 746 -2.56 0.14 -14.19
C ALA A 746 -2.90 0.00 -12.69
N GLY A 747 -1.90 -0.15 -11.81
CA GLY A 747 -2.13 -0.25 -10.35
C GLY A 747 -2.78 -1.56 -9.86
N TRP A 748 -2.86 -2.59 -10.71
CA TRP A 748 -3.34 -3.93 -10.37
C TRP A 748 -2.56 -5.00 -11.15
N SER A 749 -2.71 -6.29 -10.77
CA SER A 749 -2.08 -7.39 -11.51
C SER A 749 -2.85 -8.71 -11.39
N PRO A 750 -3.06 -9.45 -12.50
CA PRO A 750 -3.72 -10.76 -12.44
C PRO A 750 -2.81 -11.84 -11.82
N ARG A 751 -1.49 -11.60 -11.77
CA ARG A 751 -0.49 -12.51 -11.20
C ARG A 751 -0.67 -12.76 -9.71
N VAL A 752 -1.31 -11.83 -9.01
CA VAL A 752 -1.67 -12.00 -7.58
C VAL A 752 -2.64 -13.18 -7.44
N SER A 753 -3.65 -13.24 -8.30
CA SER A 753 -4.62 -14.34 -8.34
C SER A 753 -3.96 -15.68 -8.69
N ASP A 754 -3.05 -15.70 -9.67
CA ASP A 754 -2.30 -16.90 -10.05
C ASP A 754 -1.48 -17.46 -8.87
N ALA A 755 -0.73 -16.59 -8.21
CA ALA A 755 0.12 -16.95 -7.07
C ALA A 755 -0.70 -17.54 -5.92
N ILE A 756 -1.80 -16.86 -5.56
CA ILE A 756 -2.72 -17.30 -4.50
C ILE A 756 -3.34 -18.66 -4.86
N PHE A 757 -3.85 -18.82 -6.07
CA PHE A 757 -4.51 -20.07 -6.46
C PHE A 757 -3.54 -21.28 -6.48
N ALA A 758 -2.29 -21.06 -6.89
CA ALA A 758 -1.22 -22.05 -6.89
C ALA A 758 -0.59 -22.30 -5.49
N GLY A 759 -1.04 -21.61 -4.44
CA GLY A 759 -0.51 -21.77 -3.08
C GLY A 759 0.82 -21.05 -2.81
N CYS A 760 1.25 -20.13 -3.69
CA CYS A 760 2.47 -19.33 -3.56
C CYS A 760 2.18 -18.05 -2.77
N ILE A 761 2.93 -17.81 -1.68
CA ILE A 761 2.66 -16.69 -0.76
C ILE A 761 3.01 -15.36 -1.44
N PRO A 762 2.07 -14.43 -1.64
CA PRO A 762 2.35 -13.13 -2.24
C PRO A 762 3.34 -12.32 -1.39
N VAL A 763 4.33 -11.72 -2.04
CA VAL A 763 5.19 -10.70 -1.42
C VAL A 763 4.77 -9.34 -1.95
N LEU A 764 4.08 -8.57 -1.13
CA LEU A 764 3.54 -7.26 -1.44
C LEU A 764 4.67 -6.23 -1.43
N LEU A 765 5.00 -5.70 -2.60
CA LEU A 765 6.05 -4.67 -2.77
C LEU A 765 5.46 -3.27 -2.95
N GLU A 766 4.24 -3.21 -3.48
CA GLU A 766 3.59 -1.97 -3.82
C GLU A 766 3.17 -1.19 -2.57
N GLU A 767 3.36 0.12 -2.63
CA GLU A 767 2.78 1.05 -1.66
C GLU A 767 1.64 1.77 -2.36
N GLY A 768 0.56 1.98 -1.62
CA GLY A 768 -0.54 2.81 -2.08
C GLY A 768 -1.54 2.18 -3.03
N SER A 769 -1.75 0.88 -2.89
CA SER A 769 -2.84 0.18 -3.55
C SER A 769 -3.52 -0.77 -2.57
N HIS A 770 -4.85 -0.84 -2.64
CA HIS A 770 -5.60 -1.91 -2.02
C HIS A 770 -5.60 -3.12 -2.95
N TYR A 771 -5.28 -4.29 -2.40
CA TYR A 771 -5.52 -5.54 -3.09
C TYR A 771 -6.99 -5.94 -3.00
N ALA A 772 -7.40 -6.93 -3.81
CA ALA A 772 -8.77 -7.39 -3.84
C ALA A 772 -9.27 -7.79 -2.44
N PHE A 773 -10.46 -7.30 -2.09
CA PHE A 773 -11.11 -7.53 -0.81
C PHE A 773 -10.29 -7.10 0.42
N ALA A 774 -9.42 -6.09 0.31
CA ALA A 774 -8.65 -5.54 1.44
C ALA A 774 -9.52 -5.01 2.62
N SER A 775 -10.83 -4.77 2.40
CA SER A 775 -11.78 -4.43 3.46
C SER A 775 -12.47 -5.64 4.10
N MET A 776 -12.24 -6.84 3.57
CA MET A 776 -12.79 -8.11 4.08
C MET A 776 -11.68 -9.03 4.62
N LEU A 777 -10.65 -9.28 3.83
CA LEU A 777 -9.56 -10.21 4.12
C LEU A 777 -8.41 -9.51 4.87
N ASP A 778 -7.89 -10.16 5.91
CA ASP A 778 -6.64 -9.77 6.57
C ASP A 778 -5.44 -10.34 5.80
N TRP A 779 -4.91 -9.56 4.85
CA TRP A 779 -3.78 -9.95 4.02
C TRP A 779 -2.53 -10.33 4.84
N SER A 780 -2.38 -9.82 6.07
CA SER A 780 -1.26 -10.21 6.95
C SER A 780 -1.31 -11.67 7.41
N GLN A 781 -2.46 -12.35 7.24
CA GLN A 781 -2.61 -13.77 7.55
C GLN A 781 -2.08 -14.69 6.45
N PHE A 782 -1.85 -14.19 5.22
CA PHE A 782 -1.49 -15.03 4.07
C PHE A 782 -0.52 -14.39 3.06
N SER A 783 0.07 -13.23 3.37
CA SER A 783 1.07 -12.55 2.56
C SER A 783 2.25 -12.04 3.40
N VAL A 784 3.32 -11.61 2.73
CA VAL A 784 4.49 -10.95 3.33
C VAL A 784 4.67 -9.59 2.65
N ARG A 785 5.17 -8.59 3.38
CA ARG A 785 5.51 -7.28 2.81
C ARG A 785 7.02 -7.06 2.85
N VAL A 786 7.56 -6.48 1.77
CA VAL A 786 8.95 -6.02 1.67
C VAL A 786 8.93 -4.65 1.02
N HIS A 787 9.58 -3.63 1.63
CA HIS A 787 9.57 -2.30 1.04
C HIS A 787 10.45 -2.24 -0.22
N PRO A 788 10.13 -1.37 -1.20
CA PRO A 788 10.95 -1.18 -2.39
C PRO A 788 12.42 -0.85 -2.11
N THR A 789 12.69 -0.22 -0.96
CA THR A 789 14.02 0.15 -0.46
C THR A 789 14.81 -0.99 0.17
N GLU A 790 14.20 -2.18 0.30
CA GLU A 790 14.80 -3.41 0.87
C GLU A 790 14.86 -4.54 -0.19
N LEU A 791 14.58 -4.21 -1.46
CA LEU A 791 14.57 -5.18 -2.55
C LEU A 791 15.93 -5.84 -2.80
N ASP A 792 17.02 -5.19 -2.38
CA ASP A 792 18.41 -5.69 -2.34
C ASP A 792 18.61 -6.83 -1.33
N GLN A 793 17.70 -6.99 -0.37
CA GLN A 793 17.76 -7.97 0.72
C GLN A 793 16.54 -8.90 0.76
N ILE A 794 15.70 -8.91 -0.29
CA ILE A 794 14.45 -9.67 -0.31
C ILE A 794 14.66 -11.17 -0.06
N GLU A 795 15.70 -11.79 -0.63
CA GLU A 795 16.03 -13.20 -0.42
C GLU A 795 16.35 -13.47 1.05
N LYS A 796 17.20 -12.63 1.65
CA LYS A 796 17.55 -12.70 3.06
C LYS A 796 16.31 -12.58 3.94
N ILE A 797 15.52 -11.53 3.76
CA ILE A 797 14.29 -11.27 4.52
C ILE A 797 13.34 -12.48 4.46
N LEU A 798 13.09 -13.00 3.26
CA LEU A 798 12.18 -14.13 3.07
C LEU A 798 12.74 -15.44 3.62
N SER A 799 14.05 -15.65 3.55
CA SER A 799 14.73 -16.85 4.09
C SER A 799 14.76 -16.88 5.62
N GLU A 800 14.74 -15.72 6.27
CA GLU A 800 14.72 -15.57 7.72
C GLU A 800 13.34 -15.84 8.33
N ILE A 801 12.27 -15.90 7.52
CA ILE A 801 10.92 -16.26 7.98
C ILE A 801 10.92 -17.74 8.42
N PRO A 802 10.59 -18.05 9.69
CA PRO A 802 10.55 -19.42 10.16
C PRO A 802 9.59 -20.29 9.34
N LEU A 803 10.00 -21.51 8.97
CA LEU A 803 9.21 -22.41 8.14
C LEU A 803 7.77 -22.63 8.68
N GLU A 804 7.60 -22.71 10.00
CA GLU A 804 6.26 -22.82 10.62
C GLU A 804 5.35 -21.63 10.26
N ARG A 805 5.90 -20.42 10.24
CA ARG A 805 5.17 -19.22 9.81
C ARG A 805 4.82 -19.30 8.33
N VAL A 806 5.75 -19.77 7.49
CA VAL A 806 5.50 -19.98 6.05
C VAL A 806 4.37 -21.00 5.82
N GLU A 807 4.36 -22.11 6.56
CA GLU A 807 3.32 -23.14 6.46
C GLU A 807 1.95 -22.62 6.92
N MET A 808 1.90 -21.81 7.98
CA MET A 808 0.67 -21.15 8.42
C MET A 808 0.16 -20.14 7.38
N LEU A 809 1.04 -19.30 6.82
CA LEU A 809 0.69 -18.36 5.75
C LEU A 809 0.11 -19.10 4.55
N GLN A 810 0.75 -20.19 4.12
CA GLN A 810 0.27 -21.01 3.01
C GLN A 810 -1.08 -21.67 3.33
N ALA A 811 -1.28 -22.22 4.53
CA ALA A 811 -2.55 -22.84 4.90
C ALA A 811 -3.71 -21.82 4.89
N ASN A 812 -3.49 -20.63 5.43
CA ASN A 812 -4.47 -19.54 5.40
C ASN A 812 -4.76 -19.09 3.96
N LEU A 813 -3.72 -18.93 3.15
CA LEU A 813 -3.82 -18.58 1.74
C LEU A 813 -4.68 -19.58 0.97
N VAL A 814 -4.41 -20.87 1.14
CA VAL A 814 -5.13 -21.94 0.43
C VAL A 814 -6.58 -22.05 0.90
N ALA A 815 -6.87 -21.73 2.18
CA ALA A 815 -8.24 -21.70 2.70
C ALA A 815 -9.11 -20.60 2.07
N VAL A 816 -8.51 -19.51 1.57
CA VAL A 816 -9.23 -18.40 0.93
C VAL A 816 -8.95 -18.26 -0.57
N ARG A 817 -8.24 -19.21 -1.19
CA ARG A 817 -7.77 -19.07 -2.58
C ARG A 817 -8.90 -18.89 -3.60
N ASP A 818 -10.06 -19.49 -3.32
CA ASP A 818 -11.21 -19.45 -4.21
C ASP A 818 -11.79 -18.05 -4.37
N ALA A 819 -11.52 -17.15 -3.40
CA ALA A 819 -11.85 -15.74 -3.46
C ALA A 819 -11.21 -15.02 -4.66
N PHE A 820 -10.14 -15.58 -5.24
CA PHE A 820 -9.31 -14.91 -6.25
C PHE A 820 -9.45 -15.47 -7.66
N ILE A 821 -10.30 -16.47 -7.87
CA ILE A 821 -10.55 -17.05 -9.19
C ILE A 821 -12.05 -17.04 -9.46
N TYR A 822 -12.50 -16.77 -10.68
CA TYR A 822 -13.92 -16.80 -11.08
C TYR A 822 -14.32 -18.20 -11.58
N SER A 823 -15.58 -18.61 -11.47
CA SER A 823 -16.11 -19.84 -12.08
C SER A 823 -16.14 -19.77 -13.60
N THR A 824 -16.54 -20.86 -14.25
CA THR A 824 -16.73 -20.92 -15.70
C THR A 824 -18.12 -20.40 -16.11
N ASP A 825 -18.29 -20.07 -17.39
CA ASP A 825 -19.58 -19.65 -17.95
C ASP A 825 -20.62 -20.77 -18.07
N GLU A 826 -20.22 -22.03 -17.88
CA GLU A 826 -21.13 -23.18 -18.01
C GLU A 826 -22.15 -23.21 -16.86
N HIS A 827 -21.71 -22.80 -15.67
CA HIS A 827 -22.49 -22.77 -14.43
C HIS A 827 -22.25 -21.45 -13.68
N PRO A 828 -22.70 -20.30 -14.22
CA PRO A 828 -22.47 -18.99 -13.59
C PRO A 828 -23.09 -18.91 -12.18
N GLU A 829 -24.16 -19.66 -11.91
CA GLU A 829 -24.78 -19.75 -10.59
C GLU A 829 -23.86 -20.34 -9.50
N ASP A 830 -22.76 -20.99 -9.87
CA ASP A 830 -21.79 -21.50 -8.90
C ASP A 830 -21.02 -20.38 -8.19
N GLU A 831 -20.91 -19.18 -8.79
CA GLU A 831 -20.42 -17.98 -8.10
C GLU A 831 -21.21 -17.67 -6.82
N LEU A 832 -22.50 -18.03 -6.77
CA LEU A 832 -23.38 -17.77 -5.64
C LEU A 832 -23.27 -18.82 -4.53
N LYS A 833 -22.73 -20.01 -4.84
CA LYS A 833 -22.66 -21.15 -3.91
C LYS A 833 -21.27 -21.30 -3.28
N ARG A 834 -20.24 -20.76 -3.91
CA ARG A 834 -18.85 -20.86 -3.48
C ARG A 834 -18.38 -19.59 -2.80
N GLN A 835 -17.30 -19.68 -2.03
CA GLN A 835 -16.63 -18.53 -1.42
C GLN A 835 -15.70 -17.85 -2.45
N GLY A 836 -16.26 -17.50 -3.61
CA GLY A 836 -15.57 -16.90 -4.75
C GLY A 836 -15.56 -15.37 -4.74
N PRO A 837 -15.05 -14.71 -5.78
CA PRO A 837 -15.03 -13.25 -5.90
C PRO A 837 -16.41 -12.63 -5.67
N LEU A 838 -17.49 -13.22 -6.21
CA LEU A 838 -18.83 -12.68 -6.03
C LEU A 838 -19.32 -12.73 -4.58
N PHE A 839 -18.98 -13.79 -3.84
CA PHE A 839 -19.32 -13.91 -2.41
C PHE A 839 -18.74 -12.75 -1.61
N TYR A 840 -17.45 -12.46 -1.78
CA TYR A 840 -16.78 -11.37 -1.05
C TYR A 840 -17.26 -10.01 -1.55
N ALA A 841 -17.45 -9.84 -2.85
CA ALA A 841 -17.94 -8.59 -3.43
C ALA A 841 -19.33 -8.21 -2.92
N LEU A 842 -20.27 -9.16 -2.83
CA LEU A 842 -21.63 -8.93 -2.34
C LEU A 842 -21.68 -8.64 -0.84
N HIS A 843 -20.87 -9.32 -0.03
CA HIS A 843 -20.77 -9.00 1.39
C HIS A 843 -20.14 -7.63 1.63
N GLU A 844 -19.06 -7.31 0.91
CA GLU A 844 -18.44 -5.99 1.00
C GLU A 844 -19.41 -4.90 0.52
N ALA A 845 -20.14 -5.12 -0.58
CA ALA A 845 -21.19 -4.21 -1.06
C ALA A 845 -22.26 -3.95 0.00
N GLY A 846 -22.70 -4.99 0.71
CA GLY A 846 -23.63 -4.86 1.84
C GLY A 846 -23.04 -4.04 2.99
N MET A 847 -21.74 -4.18 3.27
CA MET A 847 -21.03 -3.29 4.21
C MET A 847 -20.99 -1.84 3.71
N ARG A 848 -20.72 -1.62 2.41
CA ARG A 848 -20.68 -0.27 1.79
C ARG A 848 -22.04 0.41 1.87
N TRP A 849 -23.13 -0.30 1.60
CA TRP A 849 -24.51 0.19 1.68
C TRP A 849 -24.88 0.76 3.06
N ARG A 850 -24.27 0.22 4.12
CA ARG A 850 -24.50 0.65 5.51
C ARG A 850 -23.65 1.85 5.94
N THR A 851 -22.81 2.36 5.04
CA THR A 851 -21.90 3.47 5.33
C THR A 851 -22.64 4.80 5.19
N LYS A 852 -22.51 5.67 6.20
CA LYS A 852 -22.98 7.05 6.16
C LYS A 852 -21.80 8.00 6.27
N TYR A 853 -21.83 9.09 5.51
CA TYR A 853 -20.73 10.01 5.32
C TYR A 853 -20.99 11.34 6.03
N PRO A 854 -20.01 11.90 6.74
CA PRO A 854 -20.16 13.22 7.34
C PRO A 854 -20.16 14.31 6.29
N GLU A 855 -21.17 15.18 6.38
CA GLU A 855 -21.39 16.30 5.47
C GLU A 855 -21.02 17.62 6.16
N VAL A 856 -20.31 18.49 5.45
CA VAL A 856 -20.14 19.89 5.84
C VAL A 856 -21.15 20.70 5.03
N LYS A 857 -22.04 21.43 5.70
CA LYS A 857 -22.90 22.39 5.00
C LYS A 857 -21.99 23.35 4.22
N LYS A 858 -22.04 23.31 2.88
CA LYS A 858 -21.44 24.35 2.04
C LYS A 858 -22.06 25.67 2.50
N LYS A 859 -21.23 26.56 3.05
CA LYS A 859 -21.63 27.91 3.46
C LYS A 859 -21.96 28.76 2.25
#